data_AF-A0A094H9N6-F1
#
_entry.id   AF-A0A094H9N6-F1
#
_cell.length_a   1.000
_cell.length_b   1.000
_cell.length_c   1.000
_cell.angle_alpha   90.00
_cell.angle_beta   90.00
_cell.angle_gamma   90.00
#
_symmetry.space_group_name_H-M   'P 1'
#
loop_
_entity.id
_entity.type
_entity.pdbx_description
1 polymer ?
#
loop_
_entity_poly.entity_id
_entity_poly.type
_entity_poly.pdbx_seq_one_letter_code
_entity_poly.pdbx_strand_id
1 'polypeptide(L)'
;MAGAGGKRIAKELNEATNPPLPGIQVTLGEDSDIHHWNVIIEGPPQSPYAGGLFKLLLVLPTEYPFKPPKINFKTKIYHPNVSNDEHGSMCLGMLKGDQWKPSTKIVGVLEAALQLLSEPVPDDAVETGIAEVYKNNRNEFNKQAKEWTKRYAKYDIRAPKAAHAIAVGGVQVNTLEYQLDVQGVNGSYWYSSANKLPNSTSSTTIVDLVGPRYLEAQSASNITMSEPKTDATQMEPTEEKMQNPGAPTTEQMLPHGSSVNIARKAKKKADGPLQILAGWLLDNQTGFAFNLIALLFLTHMSMSKARPYTSKFFTLSHYNSNTGKYAAGHDDLFFMTFCIVLFSGLRAGVMDYVLAPLARMWGLSKKKEVTRFAEQGWMLIYYSVFWPLGMYIYCKSSYFLNMDELWTDWPQRELDGLMKGYMLGQWSFWIQQVLVINIEDRRKDHWQMLTHHLVTIVLICASYAYHQTRVGNLILVIMDVVDLIFPLAKCFKYLGYTLIPDILFAVFVTVWLITRHVFFLMTCWSVYSDLPRLITSACYSGSADNLQGPLAVPDDWSHLLEPFRDPTGIVCFNDNIMLGFLYCLLILQVMMLIWSAFIVRVAVRVLQGHSAEDIRSDDEGEEDVEDDELEIEAGHPLEEEVGVEAINLKGWERRNSVKRAGSSSGITLPRHSDPKELLNRIGCEKQID
;
A
#
# COMPACT_ATOMS: atom_id res chain seq x y z
N MET A 1 -8.01 -24.67 -6.48
CA MET A 1 -8.83 -24.73 -5.26
C MET A 1 -9.19 -23.31 -4.85
N ALA A 2 -10.46 -22.93 -4.86
CA ALA A 2 -10.88 -21.58 -4.48
C ALA A 2 -10.50 -21.31 -3.01
N GLY A 3 -9.78 -20.22 -2.76
CA GLY A 3 -9.44 -19.75 -1.41
C GLY A 3 -10.69 -19.52 -0.54
N ALA A 4 -10.51 -19.34 0.77
CA ALA A 4 -11.62 -19.14 1.70
C ALA A 4 -12.55 -17.97 1.29
N GLY A 5 -12.01 -16.91 0.67
CA GLY A 5 -12.76 -15.80 0.09
C GLY A 5 -13.68 -16.22 -1.07
N GLY A 6 -13.17 -16.99 -2.03
CA GLY A 6 -13.98 -17.49 -3.17
C GLY A 6 -15.14 -18.38 -2.74
N LYS A 7 -14.96 -19.19 -1.67
CA LYS A 7 -16.07 -19.96 -1.08
C LYS A 7 -17.15 -19.08 -0.45
N ARG A 8 -16.76 -17.95 0.17
CA ARG A 8 -17.72 -16.97 0.72
C ARG A 8 -18.49 -16.29 -0.40
N ILE A 9 -17.81 -15.81 -1.44
CA ILE A 9 -18.41 -15.12 -2.59
C ILE A 9 -19.42 -16.02 -3.31
N ALA A 10 -19.08 -17.28 -3.59
CA ALA A 10 -20.00 -18.22 -4.23
C ALA A 10 -21.27 -18.46 -3.40
N LYS A 11 -21.14 -18.50 -2.06
CA LYS A 11 -22.29 -18.61 -1.15
C LYS A 11 -23.15 -17.35 -1.17
N GLU A 12 -22.52 -16.17 -1.12
CA GLU A 12 -23.20 -14.87 -1.20
C GLU A 12 -23.97 -14.71 -2.52
N LEU A 13 -23.36 -15.13 -3.63
CA LEU A 13 -23.99 -15.08 -4.96
C LEU A 13 -25.23 -15.98 -5.01
N ASN A 14 -25.13 -17.20 -4.48
CA ASN A 14 -26.28 -18.10 -4.40
C ASN A 14 -27.38 -17.53 -3.48
N GLU A 15 -27.02 -16.91 -2.35
CA GLU A 15 -28.00 -16.25 -1.47
C GLU A 15 -28.66 -15.03 -2.13
N ALA A 16 -27.96 -14.31 -3.00
CA ALA A 16 -28.51 -13.15 -3.71
C ALA A 16 -29.35 -13.51 -4.95
N THR A 17 -29.21 -14.73 -5.48
CA THR A 17 -29.92 -15.20 -6.68
C THR A 17 -31.01 -16.22 -6.39
N ASN A 18 -30.91 -16.98 -5.28
CA ASN A 18 -31.81 -18.08 -4.94
C ASN A 18 -32.22 -18.05 -3.44
N PRO A 19 -33.46 -17.63 -3.09
CA PRO A 19 -34.49 -17.10 -3.98
C PRO A 19 -34.15 -15.69 -4.50
N PRO A 20 -34.69 -15.26 -5.65
CA PRO A 20 -34.47 -13.92 -6.17
C PRO A 20 -35.03 -12.85 -5.21
N LEU A 21 -34.28 -11.76 -5.05
CA LEU A 21 -34.68 -10.64 -4.21
C LEU A 21 -35.80 -9.83 -4.90
N PRO A 22 -36.86 -9.41 -4.18
CA PRO A 22 -37.93 -8.61 -4.75
C PRO A 22 -37.40 -7.30 -5.36
N GLY A 23 -37.62 -7.08 -6.65
CA GLY A 23 -37.18 -5.88 -7.36
C GLY A 23 -35.67 -5.75 -7.57
N ILE A 24 -34.88 -6.80 -7.28
CA ILE A 24 -33.42 -6.81 -7.50
C ILE A 24 -33.04 -8.07 -8.25
N GLN A 25 -32.35 -7.91 -9.38
CA GLN A 25 -31.78 -9.02 -10.15
C GLN A 25 -30.25 -8.93 -10.11
N VAL A 26 -29.60 -10.06 -9.85
CA VAL A 26 -28.14 -10.19 -9.82
C VAL A 26 -27.69 -11.18 -10.89
N THR A 27 -26.71 -10.78 -11.70
CA THR A 27 -26.09 -11.59 -12.75
C THR A 27 -24.58 -11.40 -12.73
N LEU A 28 -23.82 -12.38 -13.23
CA LEU A 28 -22.39 -12.22 -13.45
C LEU A 28 -22.12 -11.58 -14.82
N GLY A 29 -20.97 -10.93 -14.98
CA GLY A 29 -20.51 -10.45 -16.29
C GLY A 29 -20.18 -11.58 -17.28
N GLU A 30 -19.95 -11.23 -18.55
CA GLU A 30 -19.68 -12.19 -19.65
C GLU A 30 -18.47 -13.10 -19.36
N ASP A 31 -17.48 -12.62 -18.61
CA ASP A 31 -16.25 -13.37 -18.27
C ASP A 31 -16.41 -14.33 -17.08
N SER A 32 -17.63 -14.48 -16.53
CA SER A 32 -17.91 -15.30 -15.33
C SER A 32 -17.05 -14.94 -14.11
N ASP A 33 -16.61 -13.68 -14.03
CA ASP A 33 -15.86 -13.17 -12.89
C ASP A 33 -16.78 -13.05 -11.65
N ILE A 34 -16.46 -13.83 -10.62
CA ILE A 34 -17.20 -13.86 -9.35
C ILE A 34 -17.03 -12.58 -8.53
N HIS A 35 -16.09 -11.69 -8.87
CA HIS A 35 -15.87 -10.43 -8.17
C HIS A 35 -16.71 -9.27 -8.71
N HIS A 36 -17.24 -9.38 -9.94
CA HIS A 36 -18.00 -8.32 -10.60
C HIS A 36 -19.44 -8.75 -10.87
N TRP A 37 -20.39 -8.13 -10.16
CA TRP A 37 -21.80 -8.47 -10.26
C TRP A 37 -22.56 -7.34 -10.93
N ASN A 38 -23.28 -7.69 -11.99
CA ASN A 38 -24.26 -6.81 -12.62
C ASN A 38 -25.56 -6.90 -11.83
N VAL A 39 -25.97 -5.77 -11.26
CA VAL A 39 -27.19 -5.67 -10.47
C VAL A 39 -28.18 -4.77 -11.18
N ILE A 40 -29.43 -5.20 -11.28
CA ILE A 40 -30.54 -4.38 -11.77
C ILE A 40 -31.50 -4.17 -10.62
N ILE A 41 -31.77 -2.91 -10.29
CA ILE A 41 -32.72 -2.50 -9.25
C ILE A 41 -33.95 -1.86 -9.92
N GLU A 42 -35.13 -2.38 -9.61
CA GLU A 42 -36.41 -1.77 -9.96
C GLU A 42 -36.68 -0.58 -9.04
N GLY A 43 -37.00 0.56 -9.64
CA GLY A 43 -37.33 1.77 -8.90
C GLY A 43 -38.54 1.54 -7.98
N PRO A 44 -38.44 1.87 -6.67
CA PRO A 44 -39.52 1.60 -5.71
C PRO A 44 -40.86 2.24 -6.12
N PRO A 45 -42.00 1.54 -5.97
CA PRO A 45 -43.30 1.96 -6.52
C PRO A 45 -43.85 3.27 -5.92
N GLN A 46 -43.41 3.65 -4.72
CA GLN A 46 -43.81 4.90 -4.03
C GLN A 46 -42.73 5.99 -4.10
N SER A 47 -41.75 5.86 -5.00
CA SER A 47 -40.66 6.81 -5.20
C SER A 47 -40.80 7.52 -6.55
N PRO A 48 -40.11 8.66 -6.78
CA PRO A 48 -40.04 9.26 -8.12
C PRO A 48 -39.34 8.37 -9.16
N TYR A 49 -38.70 7.29 -8.71
CA TYR A 49 -38.00 6.31 -9.55
C TYR A 49 -38.90 5.16 -10.04
N ALA A 50 -40.17 5.13 -9.61
CA ALA A 50 -41.12 4.07 -9.95
C ALA A 50 -41.19 3.79 -11.46
N GLY A 51 -41.04 2.50 -11.82
CA GLY A 51 -41.08 2.04 -13.21
C GLY A 51 -39.75 2.20 -13.98
N GLY A 52 -38.69 2.73 -13.36
CA GLY A 52 -37.34 2.72 -13.91
C GLY A 52 -36.56 1.45 -13.56
N LEU A 53 -35.62 1.06 -14.42
CA LEU A 53 -34.59 0.05 -14.13
C LEU A 53 -33.23 0.71 -14.00
N PHE A 54 -32.59 0.54 -12.85
CA PHE A 54 -31.28 1.10 -12.55
C PHE A 54 -30.23 0.01 -12.57
N LYS A 55 -29.24 0.14 -13.46
CA LYS A 55 -28.09 -0.75 -13.50
C LYS A 55 -27.03 -0.27 -12.53
N LEU A 56 -26.57 -1.19 -11.69
CA LEU A 56 -25.47 -1.00 -10.77
C LEU A 56 -24.39 -2.06 -11.07
N LEU A 57 -23.14 -1.67 -10.81
CA LEU A 57 -22.01 -2.58 -10.78
C LEU A 57 -21.57 -2.73 -9.31
N LEU A 58 -21.62 -3.97 -8.81
CA LEU A 58 -21.09 -4.32 -7.51
C LEU A 58 -19.74 -5.01 -7.70
N VAL A 59 -18.70 -4.47 -7.05
CA VAL A 59 -17.33 -4.97 -7.12
C VAL A 59 -16.89 -5.46 -5.75
N LEU A 60 -16.55 -6.74 -5.66
CA LEU A 60 -16.02 -7.39 -4.47
C LEU A 60 -14.49 -7.36 -4.53
N PRO A 61 -13.79 -6.67 -3.61
CA PRO A 61 -12.33 -6.69 -3.60
C PRO A 61 -11.79 -8.09 -3.29
N THR A 62 -10.54 -8.35 -3.63
CA THR A 62 -9.89 -9.65 -3.40
C THR A 62 -9.81 -10.00 -1.91
N GLU A 63 -9.77 -9.00 -1.02
CA GLU A 63 -9.77 -9.17 0.44
C GLU A 63 -11.17 -9.24 1.06
N TYR A 64 -12.23 -9.29 0.25
CA TYR A 64 -13.58 -9.53 0.75
C TYR A 64 -13.63 -10.86 1.54
N PRO A 65 -14.23 -10.90 2.75
CA PRO A 65 -15.10 -9.89 3.36
C PRO A 65 -14.40 -8.91 4.32
N PHE A 66 -13.08 -8.84 4.39
CA PHE A 66 -12.38 -7.96 5.31
C PHE A 66 -12.35 -6.49 4.86
N LYS A 67 -12.36 -6.24 3.54
CA LYS A 67 -12.68 -4.94 2.93
C LYS A 67 -14.14 -4.93 2.41
N PRO A 68 -14.85 -3.78 2.46
CA PRO A 68 -16.21 -3.67 1.95
C PRO A 68 -16.28 -3.76 0.41
N PRO A 69 -17.42 -4.19 -0.16
CA PRO A 69 -17.67 -4.06 -1.60
C PRO A 69 -17.82 -2.59 -2.02
N LYS A 70 -17.60 -2.30 -3.31
CA LYS A 70 -17.98 -1.03 -3.95
C LYS A 70 -19.25 -1.22 -4.77
N ILE A 71 -20.13 -0.22 -4.78
CA ILE A 71 -21.36 -0.22 -5.57
C ILE A 71 -21.53 1.09 -6.32
N ASN A 72 -21.67 0.99 -7.63
CA ASN A 72 -21.65 2.14 -8.54
C ASN A 72 -22.84 2.08 -9.50
N PHE A 73 -23.57 3.19 -9.65
CA PHE A 73 -24.61 3.33 -10.66
C PHE A 73 -23.99 3.45 -12.04
N LYS A 74 -24.44 2.60 -12.97
CA LYS A 74 -24.16 2.75 -14.39
C LYS A 74 -25.28 3.48 -15.12
N THR A 75 -26.50 3.41 -14.58
CA THR A 75 -27.61 4.24 -15.04
C THR A 75 -27.58 5.60 -14.34
N LYS A 76 -27.54 6.69 -15.10
CA LYS A 76 -27.63 8.05 -14.55
C LYS A 76 -28.92 8.23 -13.74
N ILE A 77 -28.81 8.84 -12.57
CA ILE A 77 -29.91 9.04 -11.64
C ILE A 77 -29.81 10.40 -10.97
N TYR A 78 -30.96 11.05 -10.74
CA TYR A 78 -31.03 12.29 -9.97
C TYR A 78 -31.32 11.96 -8.50
N HIS A 79 -30.28 11.80 -7.69
CA HIS A 79 -30.40 11.33 -6.30
C HIS A 79 -29.37 12.01 -5.38
N PRO A 80 -29.72 12.44 -4.15
CA PRO A 80 -28.78 13.13 -3.24
C PRO A 80 -27.51 12.32 -2.88
N ASN A 81 -27.66 11.01 -2.68
CA ASN A 81 -26.57 10.11 -2.25
C ASN A 81 -25.89 9.32 -3.38
N VAL A 82 -26.14 9.67 -4.65
CA VAL A 82 -25.48 9.03 -5.81
C VAL A 82 -24.86 10.13 -6.66
N SER A 83 -23.58 10.01 -6.99
CA SER A 83 -22.93 10.99 -7.87
C SER A 83 -23.45 10.90 -9.30
N ASN A 84 -23.47 12.05 -9.97
CA ASN A 84 -23.95 12.18 -11.34
C ASN A 84 -22.83 12.15 -12.41
N ASP A 85 -21.61 11.83 -11.98
CA ASP A 85 -20.45 11.69 -12.84
C ASP A 85 -20.43 10.33 -13.58
N GLU A 86 -19.35 10.04 -14.31
CA GLU A 86 -19.19 8.77 -15.02
C GLU A 86 -18.98 7.57 -14.08
N HIS A 87 -18.55 7.83 -12.83
CA HIS A 87 -18.30 6.80 -11.82
C HIS A 87 -19.59 6.33 -11.16
N GLY A 88 -20.57 7.23 -10.97
CA GLY A 88 -21.89 6.93 -10.41
C GLY A 88 -21.84 6.42 -8.96
N SER A 89 -20.86 6.88 -8.18
CA SER A 89 -20.59 6.36 -6.84
C SER A 89 -21.76 6.59 -5.88
N MET A 90 -22.19 5.53 -5.18
CA MET A 90 -23.24 5.59 -4.15
C MET A 90 -22.62 5.60 -2.76
N CYS A 91 -23.03 6.56 -1.92
CA CYS A 91 -22.63 6.58 -0.51
C CYS A 91 -23.59 5.74 0.33
N LEU A 92 -23.15 4.55 0.75
CA LEU A 92 -23.83 3.74 1.77
C LEU A 92 -23.02 3.79 3.06
N GLY A 93 -23.62 4.30 4.13
CA GLY A 93 -22.95 4.42 5.43
C GLY A 93 -22.35 3.11 5.96
N MET A 94 -22.97 1.96 5.65
CA MET A 94 -22.48 0.64 6.04
C MET A 94 -21.23 0.16 5.27
N LEU A 95 -20.90 0.80 4.14
CA LEU A 95 -19.72 0.49 3.33
C LEU A 95 -18.50 1.35 3.72
N LYS A 96 -18.66 2.29 4.67
CA LYS A 96 -17.53 3.06 5.23
C LYS A 96 -16.60 2.10 6.00
N GLY A 97 -15.29 2.25 5.81
CA GLY A 97 -14.30 1.27 6.29
C GLY A 97 -14.29 1.02 7.80
N ASP A 98 -14.73 1.99 8.61
CA ASP A 98 -14.88 1.88 10.07
C ASP A 98 -16.22 1.27 10.51
N GLN A 99 -17.23 1.25 9.63
CA GLN A 99 -18.56 0.70 9.90
C GLN A 99 -18.76 -0.69 9.28
N TRP A 100 -17.96 -1.05 8.28
CA TRP A 100 -18.01 -2.34 7.62
C TRP A 100 -17.66 -3.48 8.60
N LYS A 101 -18.48 -4.53 8.57
CA LYS A 101 -18.25 -5.76 9.34
C LYS A 101 -18.11 -6.93 8.35
N PRO A 102 -17.09 -7.79 8.47
CA PRO A 102 -16.93 -8.95 7.58
C PRO A 102 -18.08 -9.99 7.65
N SER A 103 -18.95 -9.87 8.65
CA SER A 103 -20.19 -10.63 8.78
C SER A 103 -21.38 -10.06 8.00
N THR A 104 -21.29 -8.83 7.48
CA THR A 104 -22.32 -8.22 6.64
C THR A 104 -22.47 -8.99 5.33
N LYS A 105 -23.71 -9.25 4.92
CA LYS A 105 -24.06 -9.98 3.70
C LYS A 105 -24.34 -9.01 2.54
N ILE A 106 -24.01 -9.39 1.32
CA ILE A 106 -24.27 -8.63 0.10
C ILE A 106 -25.77 -8.42 -0.12
N VAL A 107 -26.62 -9.40 0.22
CA VAL A 107 -28.08 -9.21 0.19
C VAL A 107 -28.50 -7.96 0.99
N GLY A 108 -27.97 -7.80 2.20
CA GLY A 108 -28.25 -6.62 3.02
C GLY A 108 -27.68 -5.31 2.45
N VAL A 109 -26.58 -5.38 1.70
CA VAL A 109 -26.03 -4.22 0.97
C VAL A 109 -26.97 -3.81 -0.17
N LEU A 110 -27.48 -4.78 -0.93
CA LEU A 110 -28.42 -4.54 -2.04
C LEU A 110 -29.77 -4.01 -1.54
N GLU A 111 -30.29 -4.57 -0.44
CA GLU A 111 -31.48 -4.04 0.23
C GLU A 111 -31.28 -2.61 0.73
N ALA A 112 -30.11 -2.29 1.29
CA ALA A 112 -29.78 -0.92 1.70
C ALA A 112 -29.71 0.04 0.51
N ALA A 113 -29.18 -0.41 -0.64
CA ALA A 113 -29.17 0.38 -1.87
C ALA A 113 -30.59 0.68 -2.38
N LEU A 114 -31.49 -0.32 -2.38
CA LEU A 114 -32.89 -0.14 -2.74
C LEU A 114 -33.62 0.78 -1.74
N GLN A 115 -33.36 0.63 -0.44
CA GLN A 115 -33.95 1.49 0.59
C GLN A 115 -33.51 2.95 0.42
N LEU A 116 -32.25 3.18 0.05
CA LEU A 116 -31.73 4.53 -0.15
C LEU A 116 -32.48 5.28 -1.27
N LEU A 117 -32.93 4.57 -2.31
CA LEU A 117 -33.78 5.16 -3.37
C LEU A 117 -35.15 5.58 -2.85
N SER A 118 -35.70 4.86 -1.86
CA SER A 118 -36.98 5.23 -1.24
C SER A 118 -36.80 6.38 -0.24
N GLU A 119 -35.74 6.34 0.55
CA GLU A 119 -35.47 7.26 1.65
C GLU A 119 -34.05 7.85 1.55
N PRO A 120 -33.85 8.88 0.70
CA PRO A 120 -32.58 9.59 0.62
C PRO A 120 -32.17 10.18 1.96
N VAL A 121 -30.86 10.18 2.24
CA VAL A 121 -30.23 10.68 3.49
C VAL A 121 -29.49 11.99 3.18
N PRO A 122 -30.13 13.17 3.36
CA PRO A 122 -29.59 14.42 2.83
C PRO A 122 -28.36 14.95 3.57
N ASP A 123 -28.11 14.49 4.80
CA ASP A 123 -26.97 14.93 5.61
C ASP A 123 -25.65 14.23 5.23
N ASP A 124 -25.74 13.11 4.49
CA ASP A 124 -24.60 12.36 3.94
C ASP A 124 -24.66 12.35 2.40
N ALA A 125 -25.16 13.45 1.82
CA ALA A 125 -25.33 13.59 0.38
C ALA A 125 -23.99 13.78 -0.34
N VAL A 126 -23.87 13.12 -1.48
CA VAL A 126 -22.75 13.30 -2.42
C VAL A 126 -23.01 14.54 -3.29
N GLU A 127 -24.25 14.69 -3.73
CA GLU A 127 -24.71 15.82 -4.53
C GLU A 127 -25.45 16.83 -3.65
N THR A 128 -24.71 17.77 -3.05
CA THR A 128 -25.25 18.74 -2.08
C THR A 128 -26.36 19.61 -2.67
N GLY A 129 -26.23 20.01 -3.94
CA GLY A 129 -27.27 20.78 -4.64
C GLY A 129 -28.58 20.02 -4.77
N ILE A 130 -28.52 18.71 -5.10
CA ILE A 130 -29.71 17.85 -5.16
C ILE A 130 -30.31 17.67 -3.76
N ALA A 131 -29.47 17.55 -2.73
CA ALA A 131 -29.91 17.46 -1.34
C ALA A 131 -30.62 18.72 -0.85
N GLU A 132 -30.16 19.91 -1.25
CA GLU A 132 -30.82 21.18 -0.96
C GLU A 132 -32.21 21.27 -1.61
N VAL A 133 -32.33 20.87 -2.88
CA VAL A 133 -33.63 20.80 -3.57
C VAL A 133 -34.55 19.79 -2.88
N TYR A 134 -34.02 18.62 -2.48
CA TYR A 134 -34.77 17.61 -1.73
C TYR A 134 -35.31 18.12 -0.39
N LYS A 135 -34.50 18.91 0.35
CA LYS A 135 -34.87 19.52 1.64
C LYS A 135 -35.86 20.67 1.47
N ASN A 136 -35.61 21.58 0.53
CA ASN A 136 -36.31 22.86 0.42
C ASN A 136 -37.52 22.81 -0.53
N ASN A 137 -37.51 21.94 -1.53
CA ASN A 137 -38.58 21.83 -2.52
C ASN A 137 -38.78 20.39 -3.01
N ARG A 138 -39.46 19.58 -2.18
CA ARG A 138 -39.73 18.16 -2.48
C ARG A 138 -40.48 17.94 -3.79
N ASN A 139 -41.37 18.86 -4.18
CA ASN A 139 -42.14 18.73 -5.42
C ASN A 139 -41.25 18.87 -6.65
N GLU A 140 -40.33 19.84 -6.63
CA GLU A 140 -39.37 20.03 -7.71
C GLU A 140 -38.38 18.86 -7.80
N PHE A 141 -37.87 18.39 -6.66
CA PHE A 141 -37.06 17.18 -6.60
C PHE A 141 -37.77 15.98 -7.26
N ASN A 142 -39.02 15.72 -6.87
CA ASN A 142 -39.80 14.61 -7.40
C ASN A 142 -40.07 14.75 -8.91
N LYS A 143 -40.24 15.99 -9.40
CA LYS A 143 -40.42 16.27 -10.83
C LYS A 143 -39.14 15.95 -11.61
N GLN A 144 -37.99 16.48 -11.18
CA GLN A 144 -36.70 16.23 -11.84
C GLN A 144 -36.31 14.75 -11.80
N ALA A 145 -36.44 14.11 -10.63
CA ALA A 145 -36.15 12.67 -10.49
C ALA A 145 -37.03 11.79 -11.41
N LYS A 146 -38.32 12.13 -11.58
CA LYS A 146 -39.20 11.44 -12.54
C LYS A 146 -38.79 11.68 -13.99
N GLU A 147 -38.39 12.89 -14.35
CA GLU A 147 -37.91 13.21 -15.70
C GLU A 147 -36.62 12.45 -16.03
N TRP A 148 -35.68 12.38 -15.08
CA TRP A 148 -34.45 11.62 -15.20
C TRP A 148 -34.70 10.12 -15.33
N THR A 149 -35.60 9.58 -14.49
CA THR A 149 -36.01 8.17 -14.57
C THR A 149 -36.60 7.85 -15.94
N LYS A 150 -37.45 8.72 -16.49
CA LYS A 150 -38.01 8.55 -17.84
C LYS A 150 -36.96 8.62 -18.96
N ARG A 151 -35.87 9.34 -18.74
CA ARG A 151 -34.83 9.60 -19.76
C ARG A 151 -33.72 8.56 -19.78
N TYR A 152 -33.30 8.08 -18.60
CA TYR A 152 -32.11 7.24 -18.46
C TYR A 152 -32.41 5.83 -17.97
N ALA A 153 -33.54 5.61 -17.29
CA ALA A 153 -33.88 4.32 -16.67
C ALA A 153 -35.00 3.57 -17.42
N LYS A 154 -35.28 3.94 -18.67
CA LYS A 154 -36.14 3.18 -19.58
C LYS A 154 -35.33 2.15 -20.37
N TYR A 155 -35.99 1.05 -20.70
CA TYR A 155 -35.41 -0.05 -21.45
C TYR A 155 -36.29 -0.42 -22.64
N ASP A 156 -35.66 -0.83 -23.73
CA ASP A 156 -36.34 -1.49 -24.85
C ASP A 156 -36.13 -3.01 -24.72
N ILE A 157 -37.22 -3.78 -24.84
CA ILE A 157 -37.19 -5.25 -24.78
C ILE A 157 -36.85 -5.79 -26.17
N ARG A 158 -35.72 -6.47 -26.34
CA ARG A 158 -35.43 -7.27 -27.54
C ARG A 158 -35.94 -8.72 -27.37
N ALA A 159 -36.28 -9.37 -28.48
CA ALA A 159 -36.85 -10.71 -28.51
C ALA A 159 -35.98 -11.75 -27.76
N PRO A 160 -36.59 -12.70 -27.03
CA PRO A 160 -35.86 -13.67 -26.19
C PRO A 160 -35.02 -14.64 -27.04
N LYS A 161 -33.83 -15.03 -26.54
CA LYS A 161 -32.93 -15.96 -27.24
C LYS A 161 -32.85 -17.38 -26.65
N ALA A 162 -33.30 -17.62 -25.41
CA ALA A 162 -33.29 -18.97 -24.84
C ALA A 162 -34.28 -19.13 -23.68
N ALA A 163 -34.87 -20.33 -23.56
CA ALA A 163 -35.61 -20.78 -22.39
C ALA A 163 -34.73 -21.79 -21.63
N HIS A 164 -34.51 -21.55 -20.33
CA HIS A 164 -33.86 -22.52 -19.44
C HIS A 164 -34.85 -22.96 -18.35
N ALA A 165 -34.92 -24.26 -18.10
CA ALA A 165 -35.76 -24.84 -17.05
C ALA A 165 -35.05 -24.70 -15.70
N ILE A 166 -35.66 -23.96 -14.76
CA ILE A 166 -35.19 -23.87 -13.38
C ILE A 166 -36.10 -24.76 -12.53
N ALA A 167 -35.51 -25.69 -11.78
CA ALA A 167 -36.23 -26.53 -10.83
C ALA A 167 -36.33 -25.81 -9.48
N VAL A 168 -37.53 -25.40 -9.09
CA VAL A 168 -37.80 -24.82 -7.76
C VAL A 168 -38.80 -25.73 -7.05
N GLY A 169 -38.39 -26.34 -5.93
CA GLY A 169 -39.28 -27.17 -5.11
C GLY A 169 -39.85 -28.42 -5.81
N GLY A 170 -39.17 -28.96 -6.83
CA GLY A 170 -39.63 -30.12 -7.59
C GLY A 170 -40.59 -29.81 -8.74
N VAL A 171 -40.89 -28.52 -8.98
CA VAL A 171 -41.63 -28.05 -10.17
C VAL A 171 -40.64 -27.41 -11.14
N GLN A 172 -40.66 -27.85 -12.41
CA GLN A 172 -39.88 -27.20 -13.47
C GLN A 172 -40.64 -25.97 -13.97
N VAL A 173 -40.01 -24.80 -13.88
CA VAL A 173 -40.52 -23.54 -14.43
C VAL A 173 -39.61 -23.11 -15.56
N ASN A 174 -40.17 -22.89 -16.75
CA ASN A 174 -39.44 -22.34 -17.89
C ASN A 174 -39.35 -20.82 -17.70
N THR A 175 -38.13 -20.32 -17.51
CA THR A 175 -37.82 -18.89 -17.44
C THR A 175 -37.33 -18.39 -18.79
N LEU A 176 -37.88 -17.27 -19.27
CA LEU A 176 -37.42 -16.57 -20.46
C LEU A 176 -36.42 -15.49 -20.05
N GLU A 177 -35.28 -15.45 -20.72
CA GLU A 177 -34.33 -14.33 -20.59
C GLU A 177 -34.55 -13.34 -21.73
N TYR A 178 -34.75 -12.07 -21.36
CA TYR A 178 -34.92 -10.94 -22.28
C TYR A 178 -33.63 -10.14 -22.37
N GLN A 179 -33.26 -9.73 -23.57
CA GLN A 179 -32.14 -8.82 -23.77
C GLN A 179 -32.64 -7.37 -23.64
N LEU A 180 -32.22 -6.67 -22.59
CA LEU A 180 -32.53 -5.27 -22.33
C LEU A 180 -31.44 -4.37 -22.91
N ASP A 181 -31.87 -3.33 -23.62
CA ASP A 181 -31.04 -2.21 -24.05
C ASP A 181 -31.47 -0.98 -23.23
N VAL A 182 -30.61 -0.53 -22.32
CA VAL A 182 -30.90 0.63 -21.46
C VAL A 182 -30.30 1.86 -22.13
N GLN A 183 -31.15 2.86 -22.42
CA GLN A 183 -30.71 4.06 -23.14
C GLN A 183 -29.57 4.77 -22.39
N GLY A 184 -28.40 4.86 -23.03
CA GLY A 184 -27.23 5.57 -22.51
C GLY A 184 -26.17 4.69 -21.83
N VAL A 185 -26.29 3.36 -21.89
CA VAL A 185 -25.27 2.42 -21.40
C VAL A 185 -24.81 1.52 -22.56
N ASN A 186 -23.50 1.47 -22.83
CA ASN A 186 -22.96 0.54 -23.85
C ASN A 186 -23.12 -0.91 -23.38
N GLY A 187 -23.63 -1.79 -24.26
CA GLY A 187 -23.76 -3.23 -24.01
C GLY A 187 -25.22 -3.70 -23.90
N SER A 188 -25.43 -5.01 -23.99
CA SER A 188 -26.76 -5.62 -23.95
C SER A 188 -26.88 -6.64 -22.82
N TYR A 189 -27.99 -6.64 -22.09
CA TYR A 189 -28.07 -7.28 -20.77
C TYR A 189 -29.24 -8.24 -20.64
N TRP A 190 -29.13 -9.24 -19.79
CA TRP A 190 -30.16 -10.27 -19.63
C TRP A 190 -31.05 -10.02 -18.41
N TYR A 191 -32.37 -9.99 -18.62
CA TYR A 191 -33.39 -9.87 -17.58
C TYR A 191 -34.25 -11.13 -17.53
N SER A 192 -34.43 -11.71 -16.34
CA SER A 192 -35.17 -12.96 -16.16
C SER A 192 -36.66 -12.72 -15.91
N SER A 193 -37.53 -13.45 -16.62
CA SER A 193 -38.99 -13.41 -16.46
C SER A 193 -39.51 -13.93 -15.11
N ALA A 194 -38.64 -14.45 -14.23
CA ALA A 194 -39.02 -14.92 -12.90
C ALA A 194 -39.50 -13.77 -11.99
N ASN A 195 -39.04 -12.53 -12.26
CA ASN A 195 -39.52 -11.32 -11.62
C ASN A 195 -40.56 -10.66 -12.54
N LYS A 196 -41.76 -10.40 -12.00
CA LYS A 196 -42.90 -9.88 -12.76
C LYS A 196 -42.59 -8.44 -13.20
N LEU A 197 -42.40 -8.19 -14.50
CA LEU A 197 -42.14 -6.86 -15.06
C LEU A 197 -43.20 -5.83 -14.60
N PRO A 198 -42.82 -4.65 -14.08
CA PRO A 198 -43.77 -3.60 -13.76
C PRO A 198 -44.27 -2.92 -15.05
N ASN A 199 -45.58 -3.03 -15.29
CA ASN A 199 -46.36 -2.37 -16.34
C ASN A 199 -46.06 -2.74 -17.81
N SER A 200 -46.46 -3.94 -18.24
CA SER A 200 -46.86 -4.15 -19.64
C SER A 200 -48.36 -3.84 -19.81
N THR A 201 -48.68 -2.62 -20.25
CA THR A 201 -49.95 -2.36 -20.93
C THR A 201 -49.90 -3.00 -22.31
N SER A 202 -50.15 -4.31 -22.37
CA SER A 202 -50.63 -5.03 -23.56
C SER A 202 -51.12 -6.38 -23.08
N SER A 203 -52.43 -6.57 -23.11
CA SER A 203 -53.04 -7.89 -22.98
C SER A 203 -52.51 -8.78 -24.10
N THR A 204 -51.58 -9.66 -23.80
CA THR A 204 -51.38 -10.88 -24.56
C THR A 204 -51.06 -11.98 -23.56
N THR A 205 -52.11 -12.68 -23.16
CA THR A 205 -52.03 -14.00 -22.58
C THR A 205 -51.21 -14.86 -23.53
N ILE A 206 -49.99 -15.24 -23.15
CA ILE A 206 -49.25 -16.28 -23.88
C ILE A 206 -49.84 -17.61 -23.41
N VAL A 207 -50.87 -18.04 -24.12
CA VAL A 207 -51.43 -19.39 -24.07
C VAL A 207 -50.70 -20.24 -25.10
N ASP A 208 -50.21 -21.40 -24.66
CA ASP A 208 -49.94 -22.63 -25.40
C ASP A 208 -49.44 -22.56 -26.85
N LEU A 209 -48.13 -22.78 -27.03
CA LEU A 209 -47.59 -23.38 -28.26
C LEU A 209 -46.47 -24.38 -27.94
N VAL A 210 -46.83 -25.54 -27.39
CA VAL A 210 -46.23 -26.83 -27.76
C VAL A 210 -47.31 -27.91 -27.62
N GLY A 211 -47.99 -28.26 -28.73
CA GLY A 211 -48.80 -29.48 -28.79
C GLY A 211 -47.96 -30.68 -29.24
N PRO A 212 -48.22 -31.90 -28.74
CA PRO A 212 -47.87 -33.12 -29.45
C PRO A 212 -49.05 -33.58 -30.34
N ARG A 213 -48.69 -34.06 -31.54
CA ARG A 213 -49.53 -34.71 -32.57
C ARG A 213 -50.75 -35.48 -32.04
N TYR A 214 -51.91 -35.35 -32.69
CA TYR A 214 -52.77 -36.47 -33.11
C TYR A 214 -53.73 -36.06 -34.26
N LEU A 215 -54.14 -37.09 -35.00
CA LEU A 215 -54.89 -37.26 -36.25
C LEU A 215 -56.10 -36.35 -36.59
N GLU A 216 -56.27 -36.22 -37.92
CA GLU A 216 -57.53 -36.25 -38.72
C GLU A 216 -58.42 -35.00 -38.92
N ALA A 217 -58.57 -34.69 -40.22
CA ALA A 217 -59.81 -34.51 -41.00
C ALA A 217 -60.57 -33.15 -41.02
N GLN A 218 -60.79 -32.69 -42.27
CA GLN A 218 -61.89 -31.85 -42.79
C GLN A 218 -61.93 -30.37 -42.33
N SER A 219 -62.38 -29.35 -43.07
CA SER A 219 -62.76 -29.10 -44.46
C SER A 219 -63.07 -27.59 -44.55
N ALA A 220 -62.80 -26.93 -45.68
CA ALA A 220 -63.47 -25.70 -46.18
C ALA A 220 -63.35 -24.42 -45.28
N SER A 221 -63.32 -23.17 -45.74
CA SER A 221 -63.42 -22.49 -47.04
C SER A 221 -63.38 -20.97 -46.74
N ASN A 222 -62.78 -20.16 -47.64
CA ASN A 222 -63.26 -18.83 -48.07
C ASN A 222 -63.24 -17.67 -47.02
N ILE A 223 -63.05 -16.36 -47.30
CA ILE A 223 -62.99 -15.52 -48.50
C ILE A 223 -62.65 -14.05 -48.05
N THR A 224 -61.93 -13.29 -48.91
CA THR A 224 -61.85 -11.79 -49.13
C THR A 224 -61.45 -10.81 -48.00
N MET A 225 -60.40 -9.98 -48.17
CA MET A 225 -60.23 -8.72 -48.96
C MET A 225 -60.96 -7.47 -48.41
N SER A 226 -60.18 -6.42 -48.06
CA SER A 226 -60.29 -5.03 -48.58
C SER A 226 -59.48 -4.00 -47.78
N GLU A 227 -58.59 -3.24 -48.45
CA GLU A 227 -58.20 -1.83 -48.15
C GLU A 227 -59.38 -0.86 -48.53
N PRO A 228 -59.31 0.50 -48.57
CA PRO A 228 -58.19 1.48 -48.45
C PRO A 228 -58.51 2.89 -47.83
N LYS A 229 -57.54 3.84 -47.99
CA LYS A 229 -57.62 5.34 -48.16
C LYS A 229 -57.48 6.28 -46.94
N THR A 230 -56.39 7.08 -46.81
CA THR A 230 -56.03 8.46 -47.32
C THR A 230 -56.72 9.64 -46.63
N ASP A 231 -55.98 10.66 -46.12
CA ASP A 231 -55.78 11.97 -46.79
C ASP A 231 -54.89 12.98 -46.00
N ALA A 232 -54.41 14.01 -46.71
CA ALA A 232 -53.42 15.05 -46.33
C ALA A 232 -54.02 16.38 -45.78
N THR A 233 -53.16 17.37 -45.40
CA THR A 233 -53.20 18.83 -45.81
C THR A 233 -52.37 19.79 -44.90
N GLN A 234 -51.38 20.49 -45.51
CA GLN A 234 -50.90 21.93 -45.49
C GLN A 234 -50.95 22.82 -44.21
N MET A 235 -50.35 24.03 -44.09
CA MET A 235 -49.12 24.78 -44.48
C MET A 235 -49.31 26.23 -43.91
N GLU A 236 -48.23 26.86 -43.40
CA GLU A 236 -47.90 28.25 -42.91
C GLU A 236 -48.82 29.50 -43.12
N PRO A 237 -48.61 30.64 -42.38
CA PRO A 237 -47.65 31.69 -42.82
C PRO A 237 -46.93 32.56 -41.75
N THR A 238 -45.99 33.36 -42.28
CA THR A 238 -44.94 34.30 -41.81
C THR A 238 -45.39 35.67 -41.26
N GLU A 239 -44.49 36.36 -40.53
CA GLU A 239 -44.37 37.84 -40.55
C GLU A 239 -42.96 38.35 -40.13
N GLU A 240 -42.42 39.32 -40.89
CA GLU A 240 -41.08 39.93 -40.79
C GLU A 240 -41.17 41.45 -41.12
N LYS A 241 -40.43 42.32 -40.40
CA LYS A 241 -39.94 43.69 -40.77
C LYS A 241 -39.24 44.31 -39.53
N MET A 242 -37.94 44.64 -39.45
CA MET A 242 -36.95 45.41 -40.25
C MET A 242 -36.92 46.93 -39.94
N GLN A 243 -35.85 47.41 -39.26
CA GLN A 243 -35.06 48.61 -39.63
C GLN A 243 -33.84 48.88 -38.72
N ASN A 244 -32.69 49.14 -39.36
CA ASN A 244 -31.38 49.64 -38.88
C ASN A 244 -31.27 51.16 -39.25
N PRO A 245 -30.20 51.97 -39.00
CA PRO A 245 -28.82 51.65 -38.59
C PRO A 245 -28.14 52.62 -37.57
N GLY A 246 -26.92 52.28 -37.11
CA GLY A 246 -25.96 53.23 -36.53
C GLY A 246 -24.76 52.61 -35.82
N ALA A 247 -23.58 52.66 -36.43
CA ALA A 247 -22.23 52.41 -35.85
C ALA A 247 -21.37 53.68 -36.09
N PRO A 248 -20.16 53.89 -35.50
CA PRO A 248 -19.23 52.98 -34.78
C PRO A 248 -18.80 53.56 -33.38
N THR A 249 -18.00 52.95 -32.49
CA THR A 249 -16.56 52.59 -32.55
C THR A 249 -16.09 51.98 -31.19
N THR A 250 -15.21 50.97 -31.26
CA THR A 250 -13.99 50.68 -30.45
C THR A 250 -14.03 50.21 -28.96
N GLU A 251 -13.53 48.98 -28.78
CA GLU A 251 -12.72 48.35 -27.70
C GLU A 251 -13.08 48.51 -26.21
N GLN A 252 -13.34 47.38 -25.53
CA GLN A 252 -12.38 46.69 -24.64
C GLN A 252 -13.02 45.44 -24.02
N MET A 253 -12.35 44.29 -24.19
CA MET A 253 -12.66 43.00 -23.58
C MET A 253 -12.21 42.99 -22.10
N LEU A 254 -13.09 42.54 -21.20
CA LEU A 254 -12.76 42.08 -19.85
C LEU A 254 -13.15 40.59 -19.73
N PRO A 255 -12.25 39.69 -19.33
CA PRO A 255 -12.59 38.27 -19.20
C PRO A 255 -13.34 37.97 -17.90
N HIS A 256 -14.31 37.05 -18.02
CA HIS A 256 -15.12 36.47 -16.97
C HIS A 256 -14.28 35.83 -15.85
N GLY A 257 -14.76 36.02 -14.62
CA GLY A 257 -14.16 35.48 -13.41
C GLY A 257 -14.16 33.95 -13.36
N SER A 258 -12.99 33.39 -13.11
CA SER A 258 -12.80 32.01 -12.69
C SER A 258 -13.12 31.88 -11.19
N SER A 259 -14.11 31.05 -10.86
CA SER A 259 -14.31 30.56 -9.50
C SER A 259 -13.28 29.45 -9.23
N VAL A 260 -12.31 29.75 -8.37
CA VAL A 260 -11.34 28.77 -7.88
C VAL A 260 -12.08 27.81 -6.95
N ASN A 261 -12.30 26.57 -7.40
CA ASN A 261 -12.79 25.49 -6.55
C ASN A 261 -11.65 25.01 -5.66
N ILE A 262 -11.62 25.50 -4.42
CA ILE A 262 -10.76 24.94 -3.36
C ILE A 262 -11.36 23.59 -2.96
N ALA A 263 -10.82 22.51 -3.54
CA ALA A 263 -11.12 21.16 -3.09
C ALA A 263 -10.58 20.98 -1.66
N ARG A 264 -11.47 21.02 -0.66
CA ARG A 264 -11.15 20.60 0.70
C ARG A 264 -10.89 19.09 0.68
N LYS A 265 -9.62 18.69 0.72
CA LYS A 265 -9.20 17.34 1.10
C LYS A 265 -9.99 16.90 2.33
N ALA A 266 -10.67 15.75 2.21
CA ALA A 266 -11.26 15.07 3.34
C ALA A 266 -10.20 14.97 4.45
N LYS A 267 -10.55 15.44 5.64
CA LYS A 267 -9.66 15.52 6.80
C LYS A 267 -9.23 14.09 7.16
N LYS A 268 -8.05 13.65 6.67
CA LYS A 268 -7.34 12.52 7.26
C LYS A 268 -7.29 12.78 8.77
N LYS A 269 -7.57 11.74 9.55
CA LYS A 269 -7.45 11.72 11.01
C LYS A 269 -6.20 12.53 11.37
N ALA A 270 -6.33 13.54 12.23
CA ALA A 270 -5.19 14.39 12.58
C ALA A 270 -4.07 13.47 13.08
N ASP A 271 -3.04 13.33 12.24
CA ASP A 271 -1.90 12.47 12.53
C ASP A 271 -1.29 12.93 13.85
N GLY A 272 -0.96 11.99 14.73
CA GLY A 272 -0.29 12.34 15.99
C GLY A 272 0.99 13.14 15.70
N PRO A 273 1.50 13.96 16.63
CA PRO A 273 2.72 14.74 16.41
C PRO A 273 3.91 13.87 15.98
N LEU A 274 3.96 12.60 16.43
CA LEU A 274 4.96 11.63 16.01
C LEU A 274 4.79 11.18 14.54
N GLN A 275 3.55 11.04 14.07
CA GLN A 275 3.23 10.66 12.69
C GLN A 275 3.48 11.82 11.72
N ILE A 276 3.18 13.06 12.14
CA ILE A 276 3.52 14.27 11.39
C ILE A 276 5.05 14.40 11.29
N LEU A 277 5.77 14.20 12.39
CA LEU A 277 7.24 14.24 12.40
C LEU A 277 7.83 13.13 11.53
N ALA A 278 7.30 11.91 11.60
CA ALA A 278 7.74 10.78 10.79
C ALA A 278 7.48 11.02 9.29
N GLY A 279 6.31 11.55 8.93
CA GLY A 279 6.00 11.95 7.56
C GLY A 279 6.93 13.05 7.05
N TRP A 280 7.17 14.09 7.86
CA TRP A 280 8.11 15.15 7.50
C TRP A 280 9.56 14.65 7.33
N LEU A 281 10.01 13.75 8.22
CA LEU A 281 11.33 13.13 8.12
C LEU A 281 11.45 12.24 6.87
N LEU A 282 10.38 11.54 6.50
CA LEU A 282 10.29 10.74 5.28
C LEU A 282 10.39 11.62 4.02
N ASP A 283 9.62 12.69 3.97
CA ASP A 283 9.58 13.60 2.81
C ASP A 283 10.89 14.38 2.65
N ASN A 284 11.69 14.51 3.71
CA ASN A 284 12.93 15.29 3.73
C ASN A 284 14.18 14.44 3.99
N GLN A 285 14.15 13.12 3.74
CA GLN A 285 15.29 12.22 4.01
C GLN A 285 16.60 12.72 3.40
N THR A 286 16.58 13.11 2.13
CA THR A 286 17.76 13.59 1.41
C THR A 286 18.28 14.89 2.01
N GLY A 287 17.41 15.88 2.22
CA GLY A 287 17.78 17.18 2.78
C GLY A 287 18.31 17.07 4.21
N PHE A 288 17.66 16.26 5.06
CA PHE A 288 18.08 16.04 6.43
C PHE A 288 19.45 15.35 6.53
N ALA A 289 19.64 14.24 5.81
CA ALA A 289 20.89 13.51 5.82
C ALA A 289 22.05 14.36 5.24
N PHE A 290 21.80 15.04 4.12
CA PHE A 290 22.77 15.96 3.53
C PHE A 290 23.14 17.09 4.49
N ASN A 291 22.17 17.76 5.10
CA ASN A 291 22.43 18.86 6.04
C ASN A 291 23.24 18.41 7.26
N LEU A 292 22.94 17.23 7.83
CA LEU A 292 23.71 16.69 8.95
C LEU A 292 25.16 16.38 8.56
N ILE A 293 25.38 15.74 7.41
CA ILE A 293 26.72 15.40 6.93
C ILE A 293 27.49 16.67 6.54
N ALA A 294 26.84 17.61 5.85
CA ALA A 294 27.42 18.89 5.48
C ALA A 294 27.80 19.70 6.72
N LEU A 295 26.93 19.78 7.73
CA LEU A 295 27.23 20.46 8.99
C LEU A 295 28.42 19.80 9.71
N LEU A 296 28.46 18.46 9.77
CA LEU A 296 29.56 17.73 10.38
C LEU A 296 30.88 17.99 9.63
N PHE A 297 30.85 17.95 8.31
CA PHE A 297 32.01 18.21 7.45
C PHE A 297 32.50 19.66 7.56
N LEU A 298 31.60 20.63 7.48
CA LEU A 298 31.91 22.05 7.65
C LEU A 298 32.48 22.33 9.05
N THR A 299 31.93 21.71 10.09
CA THR A 299 32.46 21.81 11.45
C THR A 299 33.87 21.22 11.52
N HIS A 300 34.11 20.08 10.91
CA HIS A 300 35.44 19.45 10.86
C HIS A 300 36.48 20.29 10.12
N MET A 301 36.10 20.88 8.98
CA MET A 301 36.98 21.70 8.16
C MET A 301 37.25 23.07 8.79
N SER A 302 36.19 23.78 9.18
CA SER A 302 36.24 25.18 9.58
C SER A 302 36.57 25.40 11.06
N MET A 303 36.31 24.42 11.94
CA MET A 303 36.54 24.56 13.38
C MET A 303 37.64 23.61 13.86
N SER A 304 38.88 24.10 13.90
CA SER A 304 40.05 23.33 14.37
C SER A 304 39.87 22.76 15.78
N LYS A 305 39.22 23.52 16.69
CA LYS A 305 38.91 23.08 18.06
C LYS A 305 37.91 21.91 18.12
N ALA A 306 37.05 21.75 17.12
CA ALA A 306 36.05 20.68 17.06
C ALA A 306 36.60 19.38 16.43
N ARG A 307 37.74 19.44 15.73
CA ARG A 307 38.34 18.30 15.02
C ARG A 307 38.54 17.03 15.85
N PRO A 308 39.01 17.09 17.12
CA PRO A 308 39.17 15.89 17.95
C PRO A 308 37.87 15.14 18.20
N TYR A 309 36.72 15.83 18.14
CA TYR A 309 35.40 15.25 18.33
C TYR A 309 34.81 14.78 16.99
N THR A 310 34.97 15.57 15.92
CA THR A 310 34.39 15.25 14.61
C THR A 310 35.19 14.20 13.84
N SER A 311 36.49 14.03 14.09
CA SER A 311 37.31 13.00 13.42
C SER A 311 36.83 11.58 13.71
N LYS A 312 36.21 11.35 14.88
CA LYS A 312 35.63 10.05 15.28
C LYS A 312 34.53 9.55 14.35
N PHE A 313 33.87 10.44 13.62
CA PHE A 313 32.84 10.08 12.64
C PHE A 313 33.42 9.67 11.29
N PHE A 314 34.63 10.11 10.96
CA PHE A 314 35.26 9.89 9.65
C PHE A 314 36.32 8.79 9.64
N THR A 315 36.77 8.34 10.82
CA THR A 315 37.90 7.42 10.96
C THR A 315 37.57 6.26 11.87
N LEU A 316 38.15 5.09 11.58
CA LEU A 316 38.05 3.93 12.47
C LEU A 316 38.76 4.24 13.79
N SER A 317 38.05 4.00 14.90
CA SER A 317 38.55 4.31 16.24
C SER A 317 39.47 3.21 16.80
N HIS A 318 40.21 3.51 17.87
CA HIS A 318 41.11 2.57 18.58
C HIS A 318 42.19 1.90 17.73
N TYR A 319 42.91 2.69 16.93
CA TYR A 319 44.09 2.20 16.21
C TYR A 319 45.26 1.93 17.17
N ASN A 320 45.85 0.75 17.08
CA ASN A 320 47.09 0.40 17.76
C ASN A 320 48.29 0.60 16.82
N SER A 321 49.18 1.53 17.18
CA SER A 321 50.38 1.84 16.41
C SER A 321 51.42 0.71 16.39
N ASN A 322 51.39 -0.20 17.37
CA ASN A 322 52.36 -1.28 17.49
C ASN A 322 52.06 -2.43 16.52
N THR A 323 50.78 -2.79 16.42
CA THR A 323 50.31 -3.92 15.61
C THR A 323 49.79 -3.49 14.24
N GLY A 324 49.47 -2.20 14.07
CA GLY A 324 48.82 -1.68 12.86
C GLY A 324 47.35 -2.09 12.74
N LYS A 325 46.74 -2.58 13.83
CA LYS A 325 45.36 -3.07 13.87
C LYS A 325 44.46 -2.19 14.74
N TYR A 326 43.19 -2.54 14.82
CA TYR A 326 42.18 -1.76 15.52
C TYR A 326 41.48 -2.60 16.59
N ALA A 327 41.34 -2.07 17.79
CA ALA A 327 40.55 -2.71 18.85
C ALA A 327 39.07 -2.33 18.74
N ALA A 328 38.18 -3.11 19.36
CA ALA A 328 36.77 -2.74 19.51
C ALA A 328 36.58 -1.64 20.57
N GLY A 329 35.55 -0.81 20.42
CA GLY A 329 35.41 0.41 21.21
C GLY A 329 34.06 1.11 21.20
N HIS A 330 33.77 1.90 22.23
CA HIS A 330 32.57 2.75 22.26
C HIS A 330 32.64 3.89 21.24
N ASP A 331 33.84 4.38 20.92
CA ASP A 331 34.00 5.43 19.93
C ASP A 331 33.63 4.95 18.51
N ASP A 332 33.46 3.64 18.29
CA ASP A 332 32.93 3.09 17.04
C ASP A 332 31.48 3.53 16.78
N LEU A 333 30.71 3.89 17.81
CA LEU A 333 29.35 4.38 17.68
C LEU A 333 29.27 5.68 16.84
N PHE A 334 30.28 6.53 16.92
CA PHE A 334 30.34 7.76 16.12
C PHE A 334 30.45 7.45 14.62
N PHE A 335 31.37 6.55 14.27
CA PHE A 335 31.53 6.07 12.90
C PHE A 335 30.24 5.36 12.41
N MET A 336 29.65 4.52 13.25
CA MET A 336 28.40 3.85 12.91
C MET A 336 27.24 4.83 12.67
N THR A 337 27.12 5.85 13.51
CA THR A 337 26.10 6.91 13.38
C THR A 337 26.29 7.67 12.07
N PHE A 338 27.54 8.01 11.73
CA PHE A 338 27.87 8.59 10.43
C PHE A 338 27.42 7.68 9.28
N CYS A 339 27.74 6.39 9.32
CA CYS A 339 27.33 5.43 8.29
C CYS A 339 25.80 5.31 8.17
N ILE A 340 25.04 5.32 9.27
CA ILE A 340 23.56 5.27 9.24
C ILE A 340 22.98 6.47 8.49
N VAL A 341 23.47 7.68 8.81
CA VAL A 341 23.03 8.92 8.15
C VAL A 341 23.47 8.93 6.68
N LEU A 342 24.71 8.49 6.41
CA LEU A 342 25.26 8.38 5.05
C LEU A 342 24.43 7.42 4.19
N PHE A 343 24.14 6.21 4.66
CA PHE A 343 23.33 5.25 3.90
C PHE A 343 21.89 5.75 3.70
N SER A 344 21.31 6.46 4.68
CA SER A 344 19.97 7.04 4.53
C SER A 344 19.95 8.13 3.44
N GLY A 345 20.95 9.02 3.43
CA GLY A 345 21.08 10.06 2.42
C GLY A 345 21.44 9.52 1.03
N LEU A 346 22.36 8.56 0.95
CA LEU A 346 22.72 7.89 -0.31
C LEU A 346 21.52 7.14 -0.88
N ARG A 347 20.73 6.43 -0.05
CA ARG A 347 19.52 5.73 -0.50
C ARG A 347 18.55 6.70 -1.16
N ALA A 348 18.13 7.73 -0.42
CA ALA A 348 17.14 8.68 -0.91
C ALA A 348 17.66 9.44 -2.14
N GLY A 349 18.91 9.92 -2.10
CA GLY A 349 19.52 10.64 -3.22
C GLY A 349 19.69 9.77 -4.48
N VAL A 350 20.17 8.53 -4.34
CA VAL A 350 20.33 7.62 -5.49
C VAL A 350 18.97 7.20 -6.05
N MET A 351 17.97 6.94 -5.20
CA MET A 351 16.63 6.61 -5.66
C MET A 351 16.00 7.76 -6.46
N ASP A 352 16.03 8.98 -5.91
CA ASP A 352 15.32 10.13 -6.51
C ASP A 352 16.05 10.71 -7.73
N TYR A 353 17.39 10.82 -7.67
CA TYR A 353 18.16 11.53 -8.69
C TYR A 353 18.88 10.63 -9.70
N VAL A 354 18.98 9.32 -9.45
CA VAL A 354 19.66 8.38 -10.35
C VAL A 354 18.70 7.30 -10.85
N LEU A 355 18.14 6.49 -9.95
CA LEU A 355 17.38 5.31 -10.33
C LEU A 355 16.00 5.63 -10.88
N ALA A 356 15.26 6.58 -10.29
CA ALA A 356 13.95 6.98 -10.79
C ALA A 356 14.01 7.62 -12.19
N PRO A 357 14.95 8.55 -12.48
CA PRO A 357 15.16 9.04 -13.85
C PRO A 357 15.55 7.93 -14.83
N LEU A 358 16.46 7.02 -14.44
CA LEU A 358 16.86 5.88 -15.28
C LEU A 358 15.67 4.95 -15.58
N ALA A 359 14.83 4.66 -14.59
CA ALA A 359 13.62 3.86 -14.77
C ALA A 359 12.68 4.50 -15.81
N ARG A 360 12.45 5.82 -15.72
CA ARG A 360 11.64 6.56 -16.68
C ARG A 360 12.26 6.56 -18.08
N MET A 361 13.58 6.72 -18.18
CA MET A 361 14.32 6.63 -19.45
C MET A 361 14.20 5.25 -20.09
N TRP A 362 14.08 4.19 -19.30
CA TRP A 362 13.86 2.82 -19.78
C TRP A 362 12.40 2.47 -20.01
N GLY A 363 11.48 3.44 -19.95
CA GLY A 363 10.09 3.28 -20.36
C GLY A 363 9.09 2.98 -19.25
N LEU A 364 9.49 3.06 -17.97
CA LEU A 364 8.54 2.98 -16.86
C LEU A 364 7.79 4.31 -16.67
N SER A 365 6.47 4.28 -16.87
CA SER A 365 5.60 5.47 -16.75
C SER A 365 4.93 5.58 -15.39
N LYS A 366 4.55 4.45 -14.77
CA LYS A 366 3.81 4.45 -13.50
C LYS A 366 4.71 4.76 -12.32
N LYS A 367 4.30 5.71 -11.47
CA LYS A 367 5.06 6.16 -10.29
C LYS A 367 5.37 5.00 -9.34
N LYS A 368 4.39 4.14 -9.06
CA LYS A 368 4.57 2.96 -8.21
C LYS A 368 5.68 2.04 -8.73
N GLU A 369 5.65 1.72 -10.02
CA GLU A 369 6.63 0.84 -10.65
C GLU A 369 8.03 1.48 -10.65
N VAL A 370 8.13 2.79 -10.90
CA VAL A 370 9.38 3.57 -10.81
C VAL A 370 9.95 3.52 -9.38
N THR A 371 9.13 3.74 -8.35
CA THR A 371 9.57 3.67 -6.95
C THR A 371 10.04 2.27 -6.59
N ARG A 372 9.30 1.22 -6.96
CA ARG A 372 9.68 -0.18 -6.70
C ARG A 372 10.97 -0.56 -7.44
N PHE A 373 11.13 -0.12 -8.67
CA PHE A 373 12.39 -0.28 -9.40
C PHE A 373 13.55 0.38 -8.66
N ALA A 374 13.38 1.61 -8.21
CA ALA A 374 14.40 2.34 -7.47
C ALA A 374 14.75 1.67 -6.12
N GLU A 375 13.77 1.15 -5.39
CA GLU A 375 13.99 0.37 -4.16
C GLU A 375 14.88 -0.85 -4.43
N GLN A 376 14.57 -1.64 -5.46
CA GLN A 376 15.36 -2.82 -5.81
C GLN A 376 16.75 -2.44 -6.35
N GLY A 377 16.83 -1.37 -7.14
CA GLY A 377 18.10 -0.83 -7.65
C GLY A 377 19.03 -0.36 -6.55
N TRP A 378 18.51 0.28 -5.49
CA TRP A 378 19.32 0.67 -4.33
C TRP A 378 19.92 -0.54 -3.63
N MET A 379 19.12 -1.57 -3.37
CA MET A 379 19.60 -2.81 -2.74
C MET A 379 20.68 -3.46 -3.61
N LEU A 380 20.48 -3.50 -4.93
CA LEU A 380 21.48 -4.02 -5.87
C LEU A 380 22.80 -3.24 -5.79
N ILE A 381 22.77 -1.90 -5.75
CA ILE A 381 23.98 -1.07 -5.64
C ILE A 381 24.72 -1.38 -4.34
N TYR A 382 24.00 -1.45 -3.21
CA TYR A 382 24.62 -1.73 -1.92
C TYR A 382 25.33 -3.09 -1.90
N TYR A 383 24.62 -4.16 -2.27
CA TYR A 383 25.18 -5.51 -2.23
C TYR A 383 26.24 -5.74 -3.30
N SER A 384 26.21 -5.01 -4.42
CA SER A 384 27.29 -5.04 -5.42
C SER A 384 28.63 -4.51 -4.88
N VAL A 385 28.61 -3.76 -3.77
CA VAL A 385 29.83 -3.28 -3.09
C VAL A 385 30.16 -4.16 -1.89
N PHE A 386 29.20 -4.35 -0.99
CA PHE A 386 29.46 -5.00 0.31
C PHE A 386 29.63 -6.51 0.20
N TRP A 387 28.91 -7.19 -0.69
CA TRP A 387 29.08 -8.63 -0.83
C TRP A 387 30.46 -9.00 -1.41
N PRO A 388 30.94 -8.38 -2.52
CA PRO A 388 32.31 -8.63 -3.00
C PRO A 388 33.39 -8.26 -1.98
N LEU A 389 33.20 -7.19 -1.20
CA LEU A 389 34.11 -6.82 -0.13
C LEU A 389 34.16 -7.90 0.97
N GLY A 390 33.00 -8.39 1.41
CA GLY A 390 32.90 -9.48 2.38
C GLY A 390 33.56 -10.76 1.87
N MET A 391 33.29 -11.13 0.61
CA MET A 391 33.92 -12.26 -0.07
C MET A 391 35.43 -12.08 -0.20
N TYR A 392 35.92 -10.88 -0.50
CA TYR A 392 37.35 -10.59 -0.57
C TYR A 392 38.02 -10.84 0.78
N ILE A 393 37.43 -10.34 1.87
CA ILE A 393 37.91 -10.59 3.24
C ILE A 393 37.92 -12.10 3.53
N TYR A 394 36.82 -12.80 3.21
CA TYR A 394 36.69 -14.23 3.43
C TYR A 394 37.76 -15.04 2.67
N CYS A 395 37.88 -14.84 1.36
CA CYS A 395 38.82 -15.55 0.49
C CYS A 395 40.29 -15.27 0.80
N LYS A 396 40.61 -14.14 1.44
CA LYS A 396 41.97 -13.78 1.85
C LYS A 396 42.31 -14.19 3.28
N SER A 397 41.35 -14.71 4.03
CA SER A 397 41.55 -15.11 5.42
C SER A 397 41.92 -16.59 5.54
N SER A 398 42.51 -16.98 6.69
CA SER A 398 42.87 -18.38 6.98
C SER A 398 41.65 -19.31 7.06
N TYR A 399 40.46 -18.76 7.37
CA TYR A 399 39.21 -19.50 7.52
C TYR A 399 38.41 -19.67 6.22
N PHE A 400 39.02 -19.39 5.06
CA PHE A 400 38.38 -19.70 3.77
C PHE A 400 38.17 -21.21 3.60
N LEU A 401 36.91 -21.64 3.54
CA LEU A 401 36.48 -23.05 3.50
C LEU A 401 37.04 -23.94 4.64
N ASN A 402 37.58 -23.32 5.70
CA ASN A 402 38.10 -24.02 6.87
C ASN A 402 37.35 -23.54 8.12
N MET A 403 36.44 -24.38 8.61
CA MET A 403 35.55 -24.05 9.72
C MET A 403 36.27 -24.03 11.07
N ASP A 404 37.36 -24.79 11.25
CA ASP A 404 38.14 -24.80 12.50
C ASP A 404 38.79 -23.42 12.73
N GLU A 405 39.34 -22.83 11.68
CA GLU A 405 40.00 -21.52 11.71
C GLU A 405 39.04 -20.35 12.01
N LEU A 406 37.72 -20.58 12.05
CA LEU A 406 36.78 -19.57 12.53
C LEU A 406 36.96 -19.28 14.02
N TRP A 407 37.48 -20.26 14.77
CA TRP A 407 37.50 -20.28 16.23
C TRP A 407 38.90 -20.26 16.84
N THR A 408 39.94 -20.34 16.01
CA THR A 408 41.34 -20.35 16.45
C THR A 408 41.76 -19.03 17.11
N ASP A 409 42.61 -19.14 18.14
CA ASP A 409 43.22 -18.02 18.86
C ASP A 409 42.23 -17.00 19.43
N TRP A 410 41.04 -17.45 19.81
CA TRP A 410 40.07 -16.61 20.51
C TRP A 410 40.52 -16.35 21.97
N PRO A 411 40.34 -15.13 22.52
CA PRO A 411 39.73 -13.95 21.91
C PRO A 411 40.74 -13.03 21.20
N GLN A 412 40.43 -12.66 19.95
CA GLN A 412 41.22 -11.67 19.20
C GLN A 412 40.74 -10.25 19.51
N ARG A 413 41.47 -9.56 20.39
CA ARG A 413 41.13 -8.19 20.82
C ARG A 413 41.31 -7.13 19.73
N GLU A 414 41.98 -7.47 18.63
CA GLU A 414 42.27 -6.57 17.52
C GLU A 414 41.85 -7.16 16.17
N LEU A 415 41.50 -6.25 15.25
CA LEU A 415 40.97 -6.52 13.93
C LEU A 415 41.76 -5.74 12.88
N ASP A 416 41.90 -6.32 11.70
CA ASP A 416 42.39 -5.57 10.55
C ASP A 416 41.38 -4.46 10.20
N GLY A 417 41.88 -3.29 9.75
CA GLY A 417 41.03 -2.13 9.49
C GLY A 417 39.91 -2.42 8.47
N LEU A 418 40.18 -3.26 7.48
CA LEU A 418 39.19 -3.66 6.48
C LEU A 418 38.06 -4.50 7.09
N MET A 419 38.39 -5.46 7.95
CA MET A 419 37.41 -6.27 8.67
C MET A 419 36.57 -5.40 9.60
N LYS A 420 37.22 -4.51 10.39
CA LYS A 420 36.51 -3.60 11.29
C LYS A 420 35.55 -2.69 10.53
N GLY A 421 36.03 -2.04 9.46
CA GLY A 421 35.19 -1.18 8.62
C GLY A 421 34.02 -1.93 7.97
N TYR A 422 34.26 -3.16 7.49
CA TYR A 422 33.21 -4.02 6.95
C TYR A 422 32.14 -4.36 8.00
N MET A 423 32.54 -4.81 9.19
CA MET A 423 31.61 -5.20 10.26
C MET A 423 30.78 -4.01 10.75
N LEU A 424 31.42 -2.85 11.00
CA LEU A 424 30.72 -1.64 11.44
C LEU A 424 29.80 -1.10 10.35
N GLY A 425 30.24 -1.11 9.08
CA GLY A 425 29.42 -0.67 7.94
C GLY A 425 28.19 -1.56 7.74
N GLN A 426 28.35 -2.88 7.82
CA GLN A 426 27.24 -3.83 7.76
C GLN A 426 26.28 -3.62 8.93
N TRP A 427 26.79 -3.49 10.16
CA TRP A 427 25.96 -3.24 11.32
C TRP A 427 25.14 -1.95 11.17
N SER A 428 25.77 -0.86 10.74
CA SER A 428 25.09 0.41 10.44
C SER A 428 24.01 0.28 9.37
N PHE A 429 24.28 -0.45 8.30
CA PHE A 429 23.30 -0.67 7.24
C PHE A 429 22.07 -1.45 7.76
N TRP A 430 22.29 -2.51 8.53
CA TRP A 430 21.17 -3.29 9.11
C TRP A 430 20.32 -2.46 10.10
N ILE A 431 20.95 -1.58 10.90
CA ILE A 431 20.20 -0.61 11.73
C ILE A 431 19.41 0.35 10.84
N GLN A 432 20.03 0.85 9.77
CA GLN A 432 19.37 1.73 8.81
C GLN A 432 18.17 1.05 8.12
N GLN A 433 18.26 -0.24 7.80
CA GLN A 433 17.14 -1.00 7.23
C GLN A 433 15.96 -1.15 8.19
N VAL A 434 16.18 -1.18 9.51
CA VAL A 434 15.10 -1.12 10.51
C VAL A 434 14.37 0.23 10.46
N LEU A 435 15.05 1.32 10.14
CA LEU A 435 14.37 2.61 9.92
C LEU A 435 13.54 2.55 8.64
N VAL A 436 14.12 2.04 7.55
CA VAL A 436 13.45 1.94 6.23
C VAL A 436 12.19 1.10 6.29
N ILE A 437 12.21 -0.09 6.92
CA ILE A 437 11.05 -0.99 6.98
C ILE A 437 9.86 -0.41 7.77
N ASN A 438 10.11 0.55 8.66
CA ASN A 438 9.06 1.25 9.42
C ASN A 438 8.53 2.48 8.69
N ILE A 439 9.27 2.96 7.70
CA ILE A 439 8.94 4.13 6.88
C ILE A 439 8.22 3.70 5.60
N GLU A 440 8.66 2.61 4.97
CA GLU A 440 8.02 2.03 3.79
C GLU A 440 6.68 1.39 4.14
N ASP A 441 5.80 1.31 3.14
CA ASP A 441 4.48 0.71 3.30
C ASP A 441 4.56 -0.73 3.81
N ARG A 442 3.73 -1.02 4.81
CA ARG A 442 3.77 -2.29 5.52
C ARG A 442 3.28 -3.45 4.66
N ARG A 443 4.21 -4.30 4.23
CA ARG A 443 3.91 -5.57 3.52
C ARG A 443 3.35 -6.65 4.44
N LYS A 444 2.75 -7.70 3.87
CA LYS A 444 2.16 -8.85 4.59
C LYS A 444 3.19 -9.63 5.44
N ASP A 445 4.47 -9.59 5.08
CA ASP A 445 5.58 -10.22 5.78
C ASP A 445 6.35 -9.27 6.72
N HIS A 446 5.82 -8.07 6.99
CA HIS A 446 6.53 -7.03 7.75
C HIS A 446 7.09 -7.52 9.09
N TRP A 447 6.31 -8.23 9.91
CA TRP A 447 6.79 -8.73 11.21
C TRP A 447 7.87 -9.81 11.07
N GLN A 448 7.81 -10.63 10.02
CA GLN A 448 8.85 -11.62 9.74
C GLN A 448 10.14 -10.92 9.33
N MET A 449 10.05 -9.95 8.41
CA MET A 449 11.21 -9.16 8.00
C MET A 449 11.78 -8.36 9.19
N LEU A 450 10.97 -7.66 9.98
CA LEU A 450 11.45 -6.91 11.16
C LEU A 450 12.15 -7.83 12.19
N THR A 451 11.55 -8.99 12.49
CA THR A 451 12.16 -9.97 13.42
C THR A 451 13.53 -10.41 12.92
N HIS A 452 13.68 -10.66 11.61
CA HIS A 452 14.95 -11.04 11.01
C HIS A 452 16.00 -9.95 11.19
N HIS A 453 15.65 -8.69 10.93
CA HIS A 453 16.58 -7.57 11.08
C HIS A 453 17.05 -7.43 12.52
N LEU A 454 16.14 -7.56 13.50
CA LEU A 454 16.50 -7.51 14.92
C LEU A 454 17.44 -8.65 15.32
N VAL A 455 17.16 -9.88 14.89
CA VAL A 455 18.02 -11.04 15.16
C VAL A 455 19.39 -10.88 14.50
N THR A 456 19.45 -10.42 13.25
CA THR A 456 20.70 -10.16 12.53
C THR A 456 21.54 -9.07 13.22
N ILE A 457 20.92 -7.97 13.67
CA ILE A 457 21.60 -6.91 14.43
C ILE A 457 22.17 -7.47 15.74
N VAL A 458 21.41 -8.29 16.46
CA VAL A 458 21.87 -8.94 17.70
C VAL A 458 23.06 -9.86 17.43
N LEU A 459 23.00 -10.66 16.37
CA LEU A 459 24.10 -11.55 15.97
C LEU A 459 25.37 -10.79 15.57
N ILE A 460 25.26 -9.70 14.80
CA ILE A 460 26.41 -8.86 14.42
C ILE A 460 27.01 -8.19 15.66
N CYS A 461 26.15 -7.62 16.52
CA CYS A 461 26.55 -6.99 17.78
C CYS A 461 27.28 -7.97 18.70
N ALA A 462 26.71 -9.17 18.90
CA ALA A 462 27.33 -10.22 19.71
C ALA A 462 28.65 -10.70 19.09
N SER A 463 28.71 -10.90 17.77
CA SER A 463 29.93 -11.30 17.07
C SER A 463 31.05 -10.26 17.22
N TYR A 464 30.70 -8.96 17.25
CA TYR A 464 31.66 -7.89 17.47
C TYR A 464 32.12 -7.82 18.93
N ALA A 465 31.18 -7.81 19.88
CA ALA A 465 31.47 -7.70 21.32
C ALA A 465 32.24 -8.91 21.88
N TYR A 466 31.89 -10.12 21.45
CA TYR A 466 32.58 -11.35 21.87
C TYR A 466 33.81 -11.67 21.01
N HIS A 467 34.27 -10.77 20.13
CA HIS A 467 35.44 -10.99 19.28
C HIS A 467 35.35 -12.24 18.36
N GLN A 468 34.14 -12.54 17.87
CA GLN A 468 33.83 -13.64 16.95
C GLN A 468 33.53 -13.10 15.53
N THR A 469 34.33 -12.15 15.06
CA THR A 469 34.09 -11.47 13.77
C THR A 469 34.32 -12.35 12.54
N ARG A 470 35.15 -13.40 12.65
CA ARG A 470 35.40 -14.37 11.55
C ARG A 470 34.13 -15.10 11.15
N VAL A 471 33.41 -15.68 12.10
CA VAL A 471 32.11 -16.32 11.84
C VAL A 471 31.06 -15.27 11.44
N GLY A 472 31.10 -14.07 12.01
CA GLY A 472 30.24 -12.96 11.59
C GLY A 472 30.41 -12.62 10.11
N ASN A 473 31.64 -12.52 9.62
CA ASN A 473 31.94 -12.29 8.19
C ASN A 473 31.42 -13.44 7.31
N LEU A 474 31.67 -14.70 7.69
CA LEU A 474 31.18 -15.86 6.96
C LEU A 474 29.64 -15.86 6.86
N ILE A 475 28.94 -15.61 7.97
CA ILE A 475 27.47 -15.56 7.98
C ILE A 475 26.97 -14.46 7.05
N LEU A 476 27.52 -13.24 7.13
CA LEU A 476 27.11 -12.13 6.25
C LEU A 476 27.35 -12.47 4.77
N VAL A 477 28.48 -13.06 4.43
CA VAL A 477 28.81 -13.48 3.06
C VAL A 477 27.83 -14.54 2.52
N ILE A 478 27.52 -15.55 3.33
CA ILE A 478 26.55 -16.59 2.98
C ILE A 478 25.16 -15.97 2.82
N MET A 479 24.79 -15.04 3.70
CA MET A 479 23.49 -14.38 3.67
C MET A 479 23.33 -13.47 2.45
N ASP A 480 24.21 -12.50 2.27
CA ASP A 480 23.98 -11.38 1.35
C ASP A 480 24.00 -11.76 -0.14
N VAL A 481 24.50 -12.95 -0.54
CA VAL A 481 24.63 -13.32 -1.97
C VAL A 481 23.29 -13.35 -2.70
N VAL A 482 22.21 -13.77 -2.04
CA VAL A 482 20.87 -13.84 -2.66
C VAL A 482 20.26 -12.46 -2.84
N ASP A 483 20.70 -11.49 -2.04
CA ASP A 483 20.27 -10.09 -2.10
C ASP A 483 20.98 -9.31 -3.22
N LEU A 484 21.89 -9.95 -3.95
CA LEU A 484 22.37 -9.47 -5.25
C LEU A 484 21.47 -9.98 -6.39
N ILE A 485 21.12 -11.26 -6.36
CA ILE A 485 20.42 -11.94 -7.45
C ILE A 485 18.93 -11.57 -7.48
N PHE A 486 18.29 -11.49 -6.32
CA PHE A 486 16.85 -11.28 -6.21
C PHE A 486 16.42 -9.87 -6.64
N PRO A 487 17.04 -8.77 -6.18
CA PRO A 487 16.72 -7.43 -6.67
C PRO A 487 17.04 -7.27 -8.15
N LEU A 488 18.11 -7.90 -8.65
CA LEU A 488 18.44 -7.91 -10.08
C LEU A 488 17.31 -8.55 -10.91
N ALA A 489 16.77 -9.70 -10.46
CA ALA A 489 15.64 -10.35 -11.11
C ALA A 489 14.41 -9.44 -11.15
N LYS A 490 14.10 -8.74 -10.04
CA LYS A 490 12.98 -7.79 -9.99
C LYS A 490 13.17 -6.58 -10.89
N CYS A 491 14.37 -6.00 -10.94
CA CYS A 491 14.67 -4.89 -11.86
C CYS A 491 14.41 -5.27 -13.32
N PHE A 492 14.87 -6.45 -13.77
CA PHE A 492 14.58 -6.93 -15.12
C PHE A 492 13.09 -7.22 -15.35
N LYS A 493 12.39 -7.71 -14.33
CA LYS A 493 10.95 -7.95 -14.41
C LYS A 493 10.17 -6.65 -14.61
N TYR A 494 10.48 -5.60 -13.86
CA TYR A 494 9.84 -4.28 -14.00
C TYR A 494 10.11 -3.65 -15.37
N LEU A 495 11.25 -3.95 -16.00
CA LEU A 495 11.57 -3.52 -17.37
C LEU A 495 10.85 -4.34 -18.46
N GLY A 496 9.98 -5.28 -18.08
CA GLY A 496 9.17 -6.08 -19.02
C GLY A 496 9.89 -7.29 -19.63
N TYR A 497 11.09 -7.65 -19.15
CA TYR A 497 11.75 -8.88 -19.58
C TYR A 497 11.09 -10.10 -18.93
N THR A 498 10.95 -11.19 -19.69
CA THR A 498 10.35 -12.44 -19.19
C THR A 498 11.39 -13.54 -18.97
N LEU A 499 12.28 -13.75 -19.95
CA LEU A 499 13.28 -14.82 -19.89
C LEU A 499 14.38 -14.58 -18.82
N ILE A 500 14.89 -13.35 -18.72
CA ILE A 500 16.01 -13.03 -17.82
C ILE A 500 15.59 -13.20 -16.34
N PRO A 501 14.44 -12.65 -15.88
CA PRO A 501 13.97 -12.87 -14.52
C PRO A 501 13.74 -14.35 -14.18
N ASP A 502 13.25 -15.17 -15.13
CA ASP A 502 13.05 -16.61 -14.90
C ASP A 502 14.39 -17.35 -14.70
N ILE A 503 15.41 -17.02 -15.51
CA ILE A 503 16.76 -17.56 -15.34
C ILE A 503 17.34 -17.11 -13.99
N LEU A 504 17.24 -15.82 -13.67
CA LEU A 504 17.73 -15.29 -12.40
C LEU A 504 16.97 -15.87 -11.21
N PHE A 505 15.69 -16.16 -11.34
CA PHE A 505 14.89 -16.84 -10.32
C PHE A 505 15.39 -18.28 -10.10
N ALA A 506 15.69 -19.03 -11.18
CA ALA A 506 16.26 -20.37 -11.05
C ALA A 506 17.64 -20.36 -10.37
N VAL A 507 18.49 -19.39 -10.74
CA VAL A 507 19.80 -19.16 -10.09
C VAL A 507 19.60 -18.80 -8.61
N PHE A 508 18.66 -17.89 -8.30
CA PHE A 508 18.30 -17.51 -6.95
C PHE A 508 17.87 -18.71 -6.11
N VAL A 509 16.98 -19.56 -6.60
CA VAL A 509 16.54 -20.78 -5.88
C VAL A 509 17.73 -21.69 -5.60
N THR A 510 18.60 -21.90 -6.58
CA THR A 510 19.78 -22.78 -6.44
C THR A 510 20.75 -22.22 -5.39
N VAL A 511 21.10 -20.94 -5.49
CA VAL A 511 22.01 -20.25 -4.57
C VAL A 511 21.41 -20.17 -3.17
N TRP A 512 20.10 -19.92 -3.05
CA TRP A 512 19.37 -19.93 -1.78
C TRP A 512 19.51 -21.28 -1.08
N LEU A 513 19.19 -22.39 -1.76
CA LEU A 513 19.25 -23.71 -1.13
C LEU A 513 20.67 -24.07 -0.67
N ILE A 514 21.68 -23.78 -1.50
CA ILE A 514 23.09 -24.05 -1.18
C ILE A 514 23.53 -23.20 0.02
N THR A 515 23.33 -21.89 -0.02
CA THR A 515 23.81 -21.02 1.05
C THR A 515 23.05 -21.22 2.36
N ARG A 516 21.73 -21.43 2.31
CA ARG A 516 20.84 -21.49 3.49
C ARG A 516 20.71 -22.87 4.13
N HIS A 517 20.85 -23.94 3.35
CA HIS A 517 20.65 -25.30 3.87
C HIS A 517 21.91 -26.17 3.80
N VAL A 518 22.96 -25.73 3.10
CA VAL A 518 24.27 -26.40 3.15
C VAL A 518 25.22 -25.56 3.99
N PHE A 519 25.68 -24.42 3.49
CA PHE A 519 26.72 -23.64 4.17
C PHE A 519 26.27 -23.09 5.53
N PHE A 520 25.07 -22.55 5.66
CA PHE A 520 24.59 -22.05 6.95
C PHE A 520 24.43 -23.16 8.00
N LEU A 521 23.97 -24.36 7.60
CA LEU A 521 23.90 -25.50 8.52
C LEU A 521 25.30 -26.04 8.86
N MET A 522 26.26 -25.99 7.93
CA MET A 522 27.67 -26.27 8.25
C MET A 522 28.23 -25.28 9.27
N THR A 523 27.89 -23.99 9.17
CA THR A 523 28.27 -22.98 10.18
C THR A 523 27.63 -23.29 11.54
N CYS A 524 26.34 -23.63 11.58
CA CYS A 524 25.67 -24.03 12.82
C CYS A 524 26.30 -25.29 13.44
N TRP A 525 26.65 -26.28 12.61
CA TRP A 525 27.36 -27.46 13.04
C TRP A 525 28.73 -27.11 13.62
N SER A 526 29.48 -26.21 12.98
CA SER A 526 30.78 -25.79 13.48
C SER A 526 30.69 -25.06 14.83
N VAL A 527 29.66 -24.23 15.02
CA VAL A 527 29.35 -23.62 16.34
C VAL A 527 29.08 -24.68 17.40
N TYR A 528 28.39 -25.78 17.05
CA TYR A 528 28.07 -26.84 17.99
C TYR A 528 29.24 -27.80 18.27
N SER A 529 30.06 -28.09 17.26
CA SER A 529 31.10 -29.13 17.28
C SER A 529 32.50 -28.58 17.47
N ASP A 530 32.91 -27.62 16.64
CA ASP A 530 34.32 -27.19 16.56
C ASP A 530 34.63 -26.13 17.62
N LEU A 531 33.69 -25.21 17.84
CA LEU A 531 33.82 -24.14 18.81
C LEU A 531 34.14 -24.64 20.24
N PRO A 532 33.40 -25.58 20.87
CA PRO A 532 33.75 -26.10 22.20
C PRO A 532 35.00 -27.01 22.20
N ARG A 533 35.39 -27.55 21.04
CA ARG A 533 36.63 -28.34 20.89
C ARG A 533 37.87 -27.44 20.87
N LEU A 534 37.76 -26.26 20.26
CA LEU A 534 38.88 -25.35 20.03
C LEU A 534 39.01 -24.28 21.11
N ILE A 535 37.90 -23.84 21.71
CA ILE A 535 37.90 -22.84 22.78
C ILE A 535 37.61 -23.53 24.12
N THR A 536 38.59 -23.53 25.00
CA THR A 536 38.41 -24.00 26.38
C THR A 536 37.51 -23.03 27.16
N SER A 537 36.62 -23.55 28.01
CA SER A 537 35.77 -22.72 28.86
C SER A 537 36.61 -21.92 29.86
N ALA A 538 36.81 -20.64 29.57
CA ALA A 538 37.63 -19.73 30.35
C ALA A 538 37.26 -18.27 30.04
N CYS A 539 37.75 -17.36 30.88
CA CYS A 539 37.61 -15.93 30.68
C CYS A 539 38.97 -15.25 30.44
N TYR A 540 38.95 -14.14 29.73
CA TYR A 540 40.12 -13.32 29.46
C TYR A 540 39.80 -11.84 29.69
N SER A 541 40.77 -11.05 30.13
CA SER A 541 40.62 -9.60 30.38
C SER A 541 41.84 -8.85 29.85
N GLY A 542 41.69 -7.57 29.52
CA GLY A 542 42.78 -6.72 29.04
C GLY A 542 42.80 -6.54 27.52
N SER A 543 43.68 -5.63 27.07
CA SER A 543 43.94 -5.32 25.68
C SER A 543 44.77 -6.41 24.98
N ALA A 544 44.97 -6.30 23.66
CA ALA A 544 45.80 -7.24 22.91
C ALA A 544 47.24 -7.35 23.44
N ASP A 545 47.84 -6.23 23.87
CA ASP A 545 49.21 -6.19 24.37
C ASP A 545 49.36 -6.74 25.81
N ASN A 546 48.26 -6.85 26.56
CA ASN A 546 48.26 -7.27 27.97
C ASN A 546 47.07 -8.17 28.28
N LEU A 547 46.90 -9.21 27.47
CA LEU A 547 45.81 -10.17 27.63
C LEU A 547 46.08 -11.07 28.85
N GLN A 548 45.18 -11.02 29.84
CA GLN A 548 45.22 -11.84 31.04
C GLN A 548 44.22 -12.98 30.92
N GLY A 549 44.67 -14.20 31.19
CA GLY A 549 43.83 -15.40 31.21
C GLY A 549 44.64 -16.68 30.97
N PRO A 550 44.03 -17.86 31.11
CA PRO A 550 42.61 -18.08 31.42
C PRO A 550 42.26 -17.74 32.88
N LEU A 551 41.15 -17.03 33.07
CA LEU A 551 40.52 -16.72 34.35
C LEU A 551 39.29 -17.63 34.56
N ALA A 552 38.93 -17.88 35.82
CA ALA A 552 37.70 -18.60 36.15
C ALA A 552 36.46 -17.78 35.76
N VAL A 553 35.39 -18.47 35.37
CA VAL A 553 34.10 -17.82 35.05
C VAL A 553 33.49 -17.26 36.33
N PRO A 554 33.18 -15.95 36.39
CA PRO A 554 32.48 -15.38 37.54
C PRO A 554 31.07 -15.96 37.70
N ASP A 555 30.62 -16.15 38.94
CA ASP A 555 29.29 -16.71 39.25
C ASP A 555 28.13 -15.74 38.96
N ASP A 556 28.41 -14.45 38.78
CA ASP A 556 27.41 -13.40 38.57
C ASP A 556 27.06 -13.22 37.08
N TRP A 557 25.88 -12.72 36.74
CA TRP A 557 25.47 -12.53 35.33
C TRP A 557 26.10 -11.31 34.63
N SER A 558 26.83 -10.45 35.35
CA SER A 558 27.28 -9.16 34.79
C SER A 558 28.38 -9.33 33.74
N HIS A 559 29.19 -10.38 33.87
CA HIS A 559 30.23 -10.73 32.90
C HIS A 559 29.69 -11.03 31.49
N LEU A 560 28.41 -11.39 31.33
CA LEU A 560 27.80 -11.60 30.00
C LEU A 560 27.56 -10.29 29.24
N LEU A 561 27.34 -9.20 29.97
CA LEU A 561 27.10 -7.87 29.41
C LEU A 561 28.36 -7.01 29.40
N GLU A 562 29.41 -7.43 30.09
CA GLU A 562 30.67 -6.71 30.20
C GLU A 562 31.35 -6.49 28.84
N PRO A 563 31.40 -7.45 27.88
CA PRO A 563 31.97 -7.19 26.55
C PRO A 563 31.29 -6.07 25.77
N PHE A 564 30.01 -5.79 26.07
CA PHE A 564 29.27 -4.68 25.46
C PHE A 564 29.47 -3.34 26.19
N ARG A 565 29.93 -3.35 27.44
CA ARG A 565 30.14 -2.17 28.29
C ARG A 565 31.60 -1.76 28.41
N ASP A 566 32.52 -2.70 28.30
CA ASP A 566 33.97 -2.48 28.31
C ASP A 566 34.63 -3.50 27.35
N PRO A 567 35.06 -3.05 26.16
CA PRO A 567 35.75 -3.90 25.19
C PRO A 567 37.08 -4.49 25.71
N THR A 568 37.68 -3.91 26.75
CA THR A 568 38.87 -4.45 27.43
C THR A 568 38.54 -5.21 28.70
N GLY A 569 37.26 -5.24 29.08
CA GLY A 569 36.74 -5.97 30.23
C GLY A 569 36.81 -7.48 30.03
N ILE A 570 36.25 -8.22 31.00
CA ILE A 570 36.25 -9.68 30.95
C ILE A 570 35.39 -10.17 29.77
N VAL A 571 35.93 -11.09 28.99
CA VAL A 571 35.19 -11.86 27.98
C VAL A 571 35.32 -13.33 28.30
N CYS A 572 34.18 -13.99 28.43
CA CYS A 572 34.10 -15.38 28.84
C CYS A 572 33.56 -16.25 27.72
N PHE A 573 34.00 -17.50 27.69
CA PHE A 573 33.40 -18.54 26.87
C PHE A 573 33.00 -19.73 27.76
N ASN A 574 31.78 -20.21 27.56
CA ASN A 574 31.25 -21.42 28.17
C ASN A 574 30.12 -21.99 27.29
N ASP A 575 29.64 -23.19 27.63
CA ASP A 575 28.61 -23.88 26.87
C ASP A 575 27.30 -23.09 26.78
N ASN A 576 26.96 -22.28 27.79
CA ASN A 576 25.75 -21.46 27.79
C ASN A 576 25.84 -20.33 26.74
N ILE A 577 26.99 -19.69 26.62
CA ILE A 577 27.24 -18.63 25.62
C ILE A 577 27.22 -19.24 24.21
N MET A 578 27.87 -20.39 24.03
CA MET A 578 27.85 -21.15 22.78
C MET A 578 26.42 -21.51 22.38
N LEU A 579 25.64 -22.10 23.31
CA LEU A 579 24.24 -22.44 23.08
C LEU A 579 23.40 -21.20 22.77
N GLY A 580 23.61 -20.08 23.47
CA GLY A 580 22.92 -18.82 23.20
C GLY A 580 23.15 -18.32 21.78
N PHE A 581 24.40 -18.32 21.33
CA PHE A 581 24.75 -17.96 19.94
C PHE A 581 24.12 -18.93 18.93
N LEU A 582 24.20 -20.25 19.18
CA LEU A 582 23.59 -21.27 18.34
C LEU A 582 22.06 -21.13 18.26
N TYR A 583 21.39 -20.84 19.37
CA TYR A 583 19.94 -20.63 19.40
C TYR A 583 19.53 -19.43 18.52
N CYS A 584 20.27 -18.33 18.56
CA CYS A 584 20.03 -17.19 17.67
C CYS A 584 20.17 -17.58 16.19
N LEU A 585 21.17 -18.40 15.83
CA LEU A 585 21.33 -18.92 14.47
C LEU A 585 20.21 -19.90 14.08
N LEU A 586 19.75 -20.74 14.99
CA LEU A 586 18.66 -21.68 14.74
C LEU A 586 17.31 -20.96 14.60
N ILE A 587 17.06 -19.88 15.33
CA ILE A 587 15.89 -19.00 15.11
C ILE A 587 15.93 -18.46 13.68
N LEU A 588 17.10 -17.97 13.25
CA LEU A 588 17.30 -17.51 11.89
C LEU A 588 17.06 -18.64 10.87
N GLN A 589 17.50 -19.88 11.16
CA GLN A 589 17.23 -21.05 10.34
C GLN A 589 15.73 -21.32 10.18
N VAL A 590 14.96 -21.23 11.26
CA VAL A 590 13.51 -21.43 11.22
C VAL A 590 12.85 -20.40 10.29
N MET A 591 13.28 -19.14 10.35
CA MET A 591 12.78 -18.10 9.44
C MET A 591 13.12 -18.40 7.98
N MET A 592 14.33 -18.87 7.72
CA MET A 592 14.76 -19.24 6.37
C MET A 592 14.01 -20.47 5.85
N LEU A 593 13.62 -21.42 6.69
CA LEU A 593 12.74 -22.53 6.31
C LEU A 593 11.34 -22.05 5.92
N ILE A 594 10.79 -21.05 6.64
CA ILE A 594 9.50 -20.43 6.29
C ILE A 594 9.59 -19.78 4.90
N TRP A 595 10.63 -18.99 4.63
CA TRP A 595 10.84 -18.39 3.32
C TRP A 595 11.09 -19.43 2.22
N SER A 596 11.81 -20.50 2.53
CA SER A 596 12.04 -21.61 1.60
C SER A 596 10.73 -22.27 1.20
N ALA A 597 9.77 -22.43 2.13
CA ALA A 597 8.44 -22.93 1.80
C ALA A 597 7.68 -21.99 0.84
N PHE A 598 7.85 -20.67 0.96
CA PHE A 598 7.28 -19.72 -0.01
C PHE A 598 7.97 -19.80 -1.37
N ILE A 599 9.30 -19.91 -1.40
CA ILE A 599 10.07 -20.05 -2.64
C ILE A 599 9.67 -21.33 -3.39
N VAL A 600 9.53 -22.46 -2.67
CA VAL A 600 9.07 -23.72 -3.28
C VAL A 600 7.66 -23.58 -3.85
N ARG A 601 6.74 -22.86 -3.19
CA ARG A 601 5.40 -22.60 -3.74
C ARG A 601 5.45 -21.79 -5.03
N VAL A 602 6.31 -20.78 -5.11
CA VAL A 602 6.54 -20.01 -6.34
C VAL A 602 7.14 -20.90 -7.42
N ALA A 603 8.17 -21.69 -7.09
CA ALA A 603 8.82 -22.59 -8.05
C ALA A 603 7.86 -23.63 -8.62
N VAL A 604 6.98 -24.23 -7.80
CA VAL A 604 5.93 -25.14 -8.28
C VAL A 604 4.96 -24.44 -9.23
N ARG A 605 4.55 -23.20 -8.91
CA ARG A 605 3.69 -22.39 -9.78
C ARG A 605 4.38 -22.10 -11.14
N VAL A 606 5.67 -21.79 -11.13
CA VAL A 606 6.47 -21.58 -12.35
C VAL A 606 6.55 -22.85 -13.20
N LEU A 607 6.79 -24.01 -12.58
CA LEU A 607 6.79 -25.31 -13.26
C LEU A 607 5.41 -25.69 -13.84
N GLN A 608 4.33 -25.14 -13.29
CA GLN A 608 2.96 -25.28 -13.79
C GLN A 608 2.63 -24.29 -14.92
N GLY A 609 3.61 -23.57 -15.46
CA GLY A 609 3.45 -22.65 -16.60
C GLY A 609 2.94 -21.25 -16.24
N HIS A 610 2.94 -20.89 -14.96
CA HIS A 610 2.58 -19.52 -14.51
C HIS A 610 3.86 -18.67 -14.33
N SER A 611 3.72 -17.34 -14.33
CA SER A 611 4.85 -16.42 -14.11
C SER A 611 5.45 -16.54 -12.69
N ALA A 612 6.74 -16.24 -12.55
CA ALA A 612 7.46 -16.15 -11.27
C ALA A 612 7.03 -14.90 -10.48
N GLU A 613 5.79 -14.89 -10.01
CA GLU A 613 5.24 -13.82 -9.18
C GLU A 613 5.49 -14.08 -7.69
N ASP A 614 6.00 -13.05 -7.01
CA ASP A 614 6.24 -13.07 -5.57
C ASP A 614 4.91 -12.99 -4.84
N ILE A 615 4.46 -14.12 -4.28
CA ILE A 615 3.16 -14.26 -3.59
C ILE A 615 3.08 -13.43 -2.28
N ARG A 616 4.18 -12.77 -1.90
CA ARG A 616 4.28 -11.96 -0.68
C ARG A 616 4.05 -10.47 -0.94
N SER A 617 4.33 -9.97 -2.14
CA SER A 617 3.91 -8.62 -2.52
C SER A 617 2.42 -8.68 -2.84
N ASP A 618 1.64 -7.85 -2.15
CA ASP A 618 0.27 -7.59 -2.58
C ASP A 618 0.31 -6.96 -3.97
N ASP A 619 -0.59 -7.46 -4.83
CA ASP A 619 -1.22 -6.77 -5.95
C ASP A 619 -0.37 -5.68 -6.63
N GLU A 620 0.56 -6.12 -7.48
CA GLU A 620 1.36 -5.24 -8.33
C GLU A 620 0.55 -4.63 -9.51
N GLY A 621 -0.79 -4.61 -9.45
CA GLY A 621 -1.64 -4.20 -10.57
C GLY A 621 -2.84 -3.29 -10.27
N GLU A 622 -3.58 -3.45 -9.17
CA GLU A 622 -4.97 -2.91 -9.14
C GLU A 622 -5.30 -1.77 -8.16
N GLU A 623 -4.34 -1.23 -7.40
CA GLU A 623 -4.66 -0.18 -6.41
C GLU A 623 -4.34 1.28 -6.79
N ASP A 624 -3.68 1.59 -7.92
CA ASP A 624 -3.17 2.96 -8.19
C ASP A 624 -3.56 3.59 -9.55
N VAL A 625 -4.66 3.20 -10.19
CA VAL A 625 -5.01 3.74 -11.53
C VAL A 625 -5.70 5.11 -11.50
N GLU A 626 -6.14 5.66 -10.36
CA GLU A 626 -6.92 6.91 -10.37
C GLU A 626 -6.26 8.18 -9.80
N ASP A 627 -5.00 8.14 -9.32
CA ASP A 627 -4.39 9.33 -8.67
C ASP A 627 -3.16 9.94 -9.37
N ASP A 628 -2.63 9.35 -10.46
CA ASP A 628 -1.36 9.83 -11.08
C ASP A 628 -1.51 10.48 -12.46
N GLU A 629 -2.73 10.75 -12.95
CA GLU A 629 -2.91 11.45 -14.23
C GLU A 629 -3.29 12.92 -14.04
N LEU A 630 -2.37 13.74 -13.50
CA LEU A 630 -2.39 15.20 -13.67
C LEU A 630 -0.97 15.79 -13.53
N GLU A 631 -0.60 16.57 -14.56
CA GLU A 631 0.55 17.50 -14.69
C GLU A 631 1.92 16.93 -15.12
N ILE A 632 2.13 16.90 -16.44
CA ILE A 632 3.39 17.35 -17.05
C ILE A 632 3.07 18.63 -17.83
N GLU A 633 3.33 19.78 -17.23
CA GLU A 633 3.64 20.98 -18.02
C GLU A 633 5.03 21.46 -17.59
N ALA A 634 5.97 21.42 -18.54
CA ALA A 634 7.34 21.82 -18.35
C ALA A 634 7.42 23.34 -18.14
N GLY A 635 7.62 23.78 -16.90
CA GLY A 635 7.97 25.15 -16.54
C GLY A 635 9.47 25.28 -16.25
N HIS A 636 10.18 26.00 -17.12
CA HIS A 636 11.56 26.43 -16.96
C HIS A 636 11.82 27.07 -15.57
N PRO A 637 12.96 26.84 -14.89
CA PRO A 637 13.28 27.57 -13.68
C PRO A 637 13.61 29.03 -14.07
N LEU A 638 12.75 29.96 -13.66
CA LEU A 638 13.15 31.35 -13.53
C LEU A 638 13.85 31.48 -12.19
N GLU A 639 15.16 31.76 -12.25
CA GLU A 639 15.95 32.22 -11.12
C GLU A 639 15.33 33.53 -10.61
N GLU A 640 14.77 33.52 -9.41
CA GLU A 640 14.53 34.75 -8.67
C GLU A 640 15.79 35.02 -7.82
N GLU A 641 16.68 35.85 -8.36
CA GLU A 641 17.76 36.47 -7.58
C GLU A 641 17.13 37.28 -6.44
N VAL A 642 17.17 36.75 -5.22
CA VAL A 642 16.85 37.55 -4.03
C VAL A 642 18.05 38.44 -3.74
N GLY A 643 18.04 39.62 -4.37
CA GLY A 643 18.97 40.71 -4.12
C GLY A 643 19.04 41.06 -2.64
N VAL A 644 20.27 41.07 -2.13
CA VAL A 644 20.62 41.55 -0.79
C VAL A 644 20.43 43.05 -0.73
N GLU A 645 19.21 43.56 -0.47
CA GLU A 645 18.97 44.97 -0.13
C GLU A 645 17.52 45.25 0.31
N ALA A 646 17.03 44.63 1.40
CA ALA A 646 15.91 45.17 2.19
C ALA A 646 15.82 44.56 3.60
N ILE A 647 16.94 44.47 4.32
CA ILE A 647 16.91 44.24 5.77
C ILE A 647 16.65 45.59 6.45
N ASN A 648 15.37 45.93 6.65
CA ASN A 648 15.01 47.06 7.52
C ASN A 648 14.84 46.56 8.97
N LEU A 649 15.97 46.46 9.67
CA LEU A 649 16.07 46.30 11.12
C LEU A 649 15.56 47.57 11.81
N LYS A 650 14.24 47.69 12.02
CA LYS A 650 13.64 48.70 12.92
C LYS A 650 12.23 48.31 13.36
N GLY A 651 12.12 47.21 14.09
CA GLY A 651 10.88 46.82 14.78
C GLY A 651 11.10 46.17 16.15
N TRP A 652 12.36 45.85 16.49
CA TRP A 652 12.72 45.14 17.71
C TRP A 652 13.76 45.95 18.49
N GLU A 653 13.33 47.06 19.09
CA GLU A 653 13.91 47.67 20.29
C GLU A 653 13.28 49.05 20.53
N ARG A 654 12.08 49.04 21.11
CA ARG A 654 11.61 50.09 22.04
C ARG A 654 10.32 49.61 22.69
N ARG A 655 10.48 48.78 23.72
CA ARG A 655 9.67 48.75 24.94
C ARG A 655 10.21 47.64 25.84
N ASN A 656 11.28 47.96 26.56
CA ASN A 656 11.36 47.67 28.00
C ASN A 656 12.57 48.39 28.60
N SER A 657 12.28 49.47 29.31
CA SER A 657 13.06 49.91 30.45
C SER A 657 12.04 50.28 31.52
N VAL A 658 11.84 49.39 32.51
CA VAL A 658 12.12 49.65 33.93
C VAL A 658 12.24 48.29 34.64
N LYS A 659 13.14 48.28 35.63
CA LYS A 659 13.89 47.19 36.27
C LYS A 659 13.12 46.40 37.35
N ARG A 660 13.60 45.14 37.56
CA ARG A 660 13.82 44.38 38.83
C ARG A 660 12.56 43.93 39.62
N ALA A 661 12.49 42.76 40.29
CA ALA A 661 13.46 41.69 40.62
C ALA A 661 12.72 40.43 41.16
N GLY A 662 13.39 39.27 41.06
CA GLY A 662 13.21 38.04 41.89
C GLY A 662 11.95 37.21 41.59
N SER A 663 11.88 35.88 41.73
CA SER A 663 12.81 34.82 42.10
C SER A 663 12.17 33.49 41.68
N SER A 664 13.01 32.54 41.26
CA SER A 664 12.91 31.07 41.35
C SER A 664 11.56 30.32 41.45
N SER A 665 11.58 29.17 40.78
CA SER A 665 11.08 27.84 41.18
C SER A 665 9.62 27.46 40.91
N GLY A 666 9.46 26.22 40.43
CA GLY A 666 8.39 25.35 40.91
C GLY A 666 7.41 24.83 39.86
N ILE A 667 7.67 23.63 39.38
CA ILE A 667 6.65 22.71 38.86
C ILE A 667 5.62 22.44 39.96
N THR A 668 4.32 22.51 39.63
CA THR A 668 3.24 21.79 40.33
C THR A 668 2.07 21.50 39.37
N LEU A 669 1.82 20.21 39.12
CA LEU A 669 0.52 19.63 38.73
C LEU A 669 -0.12 19.01 40.01
N PRO A 670 -1.32 18.39 39.97
CA PRO A 670 -2.66 18.95 39.76
C PRO A 670 -3.66 18.49 40.87
N ARG A 671 -4.77 19.21 41.11
CA ARG A 671 -6.01 18.75 41.79
C ARG A 671 -6.90 19.96 42.08
N HIS A 672 -8.22 19.97 42.06
CA HIS A 672 -9.29 19.08 41.57
C HIS A 672 -10.58 19.93 41.66
N SER A 673 -11.48 19.76 40.69
CA SER A 673 -12.96 19.87 40.76
C SER A 673 -13.64 21.07 41.43
N ASP A 674 -14.55 21.72 40.70
CA ASP A 674 -15.92 21.94 41.21
C ASP A 674 -16.93 22.20 40.07
N PRO A 675 -18.22 21.87 40.29
CA PRO A 675 -19.12 21.28 39.30
C PRO A 675 -20.28 22.25 39.01
N LYS A 676 -20.08 23.17 38.06
CA LYS A 676 -21.13 24.09 37.60
C LYS A 676 -21.29 24.16 36.08
N GLU A 677 -20.54 23.36 35.33
CA GLU A 677 -20.56 23.40 33.86
C GLU A 677 -21.55 22.40 33.22
N LEU A 678 -22.38 21.73 34.04
CA LEU A 678 -23.32 20.69 33.61
C LEU A 678 -24.80 21.13 33.56
N LEU A 679 -25.11 22.44 33.55
CA LEU A 679 -26.50 22.92 33.61
C LEU A 679 -26.92 24.05 32.65
N ASN A 680 -26.21 24.29 31.54
CA ASN A 680 -26.66 25.27 30.52
C ASN A 680 -26.92 24.68 29.12
N ARG A 681 -27.36 23.41 29.05
CA ARG A 681 -27.84 22.77 27.81
C ARG A 681 -29.32 22.35 27.91
N ILE A 682 -30.27 23.29 27.99
CA ILE A 682 -31.70 23.05 27.67
C ILE A 682 -32.37 24.36 27.20
N GLY A 683 -32.99 24.33 26.00
CA GLY A 683 -34.07 25.22 25.52
C GLY A 683 -33.66 26.61 25.02
N CYS A 684 -33.78 26.94 23.72
CA CYS A 684 -34.97 27.22 22.88
C CYS A 684 -35.32 28.72 22.78
N GLU A 685 -35.75 29.12 21.57
CA GLU A 685 -36.35 30.41 21.12
C GLU A 685 -35.38 31.54 20.71
N LYS A 686 -35.28 31.92 19.43
CA LYS A 686 -36.16 32.65 18.47
C LYS A 686 -36.02 34.19 18.53
N GLN A 687 -35.36 34.71 17.48
CA GLN A 687 -35.73 35.87 16.62
C GLN A 687 -35.80 37.33 17.14
N ILE A 688 -35.25 38.22 16.30
CA ILE A 688 -35.50 39.69 16.10
C ILE A 688 -34.70 40.55 17.11
N ASP A 689 -33.89 41.55 16.74
CA ASP A 689 -34.00 42.59 15.68
C ASP A 689 -32.98 42.54 14.53
#